data_AF-A0A1Q8AJJ2-F1
#
_entry.id   AF-A0A1Q8AJJ2-F1
#
_cell.length_a   1.000
_cell.length_b   1.000
_cell.length_c   1.000
_cell.angle_alpha   90.00
_cell.angle_beta   90.00
_cell.angle_gamma   90.00
#
_symmetry.space_group_name_H-M   'P 1'
#
loop_
_entity.id
_entity.type
_entity.pdbx_description
1 polymer ?
#
loop_
_entity_poly.entity_id
_entity_poly.type
_entity_poly.pdbx_seq_one_letter_code
_entity_poly.pdbx_strand_id
1 'polypeptide(L)'
;MRFTAKLTLLLLLLTAPVVLVGQRGIPSPDSVFGFRPGADYKLATYDQAVDYFKKVAAATKFVKVLEAGKTSQGRTEYFALVSSPDNLSKIDRYREIARRLAHPQGLSESDARQLARDGKAFVHIDGGLHSTEVAGGQHVPQLLYDLVSRANDADVKPILDNVVLMLWPTINPDGQQMVAEWYMQNVGTPYELSGLPRLYQEYVGHDNNRDAYMLNMVESRVLEHTWRQWEPQIIYVHHQSGPFPTRIWLPPFSEPVGTDAPYLISREVNMIGMAIAKGLEERGQVGATHMGTAFDAWYPGYVDYAPNFKNIAAFWTETALFQYATPHEYTISDFPQNMRDLRPQSLYSSPWPPGWWRLRDAVDYMETASLAVLEYAAKYKESLLFDRYKAGRDQIALGAKKAPYAYVIPQQQRDPVAAVELLRRLAFGGVRVSQITSAVTIANDTFPAGTWIVPTDQEFAAMAREVLDVQKYPDLRQYPGGPPERPYDAAGWSLPLQMGVRVISVAAPLGEEVRGTLKLVGSMPEMKVRPTAYEPAIDNDAAPFDSAPGLGFNSDPGAAAIVPPPGRITGSGPILLLDPAQNNAFRAMNRAWRQYQQGATVQMVGARYAIAGLTENAQNDLVTSLALQAERTASVSVASGSSRTLKKPRIGLFEPWSTSMDAGWTRWTLEQYGFSPVSIRPEDF
;
A
#
# COMPACT_ATOMS: atom_id res chain seq x y z
N MET A 1 -7.97 31.36 -96.16
CA MET A 1 -8.84 30.17 -96.20
C MET A 1 -8.50 29.31 -94.99
N ARG A 2 -9.51 29.00 -94.14
CA ARG A 2 -9.54 28.02 -93.03
C ARG A 2 -8.81 28.32 -91.70
N PHE A 3 -9.65 28.73 -90.73
CA PHE A 3 -9.77 28.34 -89.32
C PHE A 3 -8.54 27.97 -88.48
N THR A 4 -8.38 28.65 -87.33
CA THR A 4 -8.51 28.02 -86.00
C THR A 4 -8.58 29.10 -84.90
N ALA A 5 -9.67 29.08 -84.13
CA ALA A 5 -9.88 29.94 -82.98
C ALA A 5 -9.08 29.42 -81.77
N LYS A 6 -8.35 30.31 -81.08
CA LYS A 6 -7.78 30.03 -79.76
C LYS A 6 -8.66 30.70 -78.71
N LEU A 7 -9.36 29.88 -77.93
CA LEU A 7 -10.10 30.26 -76.73
C LEU A 7 -9.09 30.32 -75.56
N THR A 8 -8.82 31.49 -75.02
CA THR A 8 -8.03 31.66 -73.80
C THR A 8 -9.01 31.72 -72.63
N LEU A 9 -9.16 30.63 -71.89
CA LEU A 9 -9.94 30.58 -70.65
C LEU A 9 -9.00 30.70 -69.45
N LEU A 10 -9.21 31.77 -68.68
CA LEU A 10 -8.58 32.07 -67.41
C LEU A 10 -9.08 31.07 -66.35
N LEU A 11 -8.20 30.32 -65.69
CA LEU A 11 -8.53 29.56 -64.47
C LEU A 11 -7.62 30.06 -63.33
N LEU A 12 -8.18 30.86 -62.42
CA LEU A 12 -7.58 31.14 -61.13
C LEU A 12 -7.64 29.87 -60.27
N LEU A 13 -6.48 29.29 -59.97
CA LEU A 13 -6.31 28.27 -58.95
C LEU A 13 -6.17 28.94 -57.58
N LEU A 14 -7.27 28.94 -56.81
CA LEU A 14 -7.27 29.16 -55.36
C LEU A 14 -6.66 27.92 -54.69
N THR A 15 -5.35 27.93 -54.44
CA THR A 15 -4.70 26.96 -53.54
C THR A 15 -4.87 27.43 -52.10
N ALA A 16 -5.87 26.91 -51.40
CA ALA A 16 -5.92 26.97 -49.94
C ALA A 16 -4.81 26.06 -49.37
N PRO A 17 -4.04 26.48 -48.35
CA PRO A 17 -3.12 25.59 -47.69
C PRO A 17 -3.93 24.58 -46.87
N VAL A 18 -3.98 23.34 -47.34
CA VAL A 18 -4.37 22.20 -46.50
C VAL A 18 -3.26 22.05 -45.48
N VAL A 19 -3.49 22.56 -44.26
CA VAL A 19 -2.68 22.20 -43.11
C VAL A 19 -2.99 20.73 -42.84
N LEU A 20 -2.18 19.83 -43.39
CA LEU A 20 -2.08 18.47 -42.90
C LEU A 20 -1.56 18.55 -41.47
N VAL A 21 -2.48 18.55 -40.50
CA VAL A 21 -2.15 18.11 -39.15
C VAL A 21 -1.89 16.61 -39.28
N GLY A 22 -0.64 16.24 -39.55
CA GLY A 22 -0.22 14.86 -39.45
C GLY A 22 -0.56 14.35 -38.06
N GLN A 23 -1.26 13.22 -37.97
CA GLN A 23 -1.24 12.42 -36.74
C GLN A 23 0.22 12.13 -36.43
N ARG A 24 0.82 12.87 -35.49
CA ARG A 24 2.06 12.40 -34.88
C ARG A 24 1.71 11.05 -34.26
N GLY A 25 2.39 10.00 -34.69
CA GLY A 25 2.23 8.66 -34.11
C GLY A 25 2.46 8.70 -32.60
N ILE A 26 1.98 7.66 -31.91
CA ILE A 26 2.22 7.52 -30.48
C ILE A 26 3.74 7.45 -30.25
N PRO A 27 4.32 8.31 -29.39
CA PRO A 27 5.76 8.28 -29.15
C PRO A 27 6.13 6.95 -28.49
N SER A 28 7.13 6.26 -29.03
CA SER A 28 7.67 5.05 -28.41
C SER A 28 8.58 5.40 -27.23
N PRO A 29 8.76 4.52 -26.23
CA PRO A 29 9.64 4.78 -25.10
C PRO A 29 11.08 5.12 -25.52
N ASP A 30 11.63 4.41 -26.52
CA ASP A 30 12.98 4.64 -27.04
C ASP A 30 13.14 6.01 -27.70
N SER A 31 12.09 6.53 -28.35
CA SER A 31 12.10 7.88 -28.92
C SER A 31 12.13 8.99 -27.86
N VAL A 32 11.72 8.69 -26.62
CA VAL A 32 11.67 9.65 -25.51
C VAL A 32 12.85 9.49 -24.56
N PHE A 33 13.24 8.26 -24.22
CA PHE A 33 14.35 7.96 -23.33
C PHE A 33 15.71 8.00 -24.04
N GLY A 34 15.74 7.81 -25.36
CA GLY A 34 16.98 7.63 -26.13
C GLY A 34 17.56 6.21 -26.02
N PHE A 35 16.85 5.29 -25.36
CA PHE A 35 17.18 3.87 -25.29
C PHE A 35 15.91 3.05 -25.10
N ARG A 36 15.93 1.79 -25.55
CA ARG A 36 14.82 0.86 -25.34
C ARG A 36 14.74 0.46 -23.86
N PRO A 37 13.56 0.46 -23.23
CA PRO A 37 13.42 -0.06 -21.87
C PRO A 37 13.96 -1.48 -21.74
N GLY A 38 14.72 -1.74 -20.69
CA GLY A 38 15.43 -3.00 -20.47
C GLY A 38 16.75 -3.16 -21.24
N ALA A 39 17.20 -2.14 -21.99
CA ALA A 39 18.54 -2.17 -22.57
C ALA A 39 19.62 -2.30 -21.48
N ASP A 40 20.68 -3.06 -21.78
CA ASP A 40 21.78 -3.26 -20.84
C ASP A 40 22.38 -1.91 -20.42
N TYR A 41 22.70 -1.79 -19.13
CA TYR A 41 23.30 -0.60 -18.55
C TYR A 41 22.45 0.68 -18.68
N LYS A 42 21.13 0.55 -18.85
CA LYS A 42 20.20 1.69 -18.95
C LYS A 42 19.02 1.52 -18.00
N LEU A 43 18.79 2.54 -17.18
CA LEU A 43 17.58 2.69 -16.35
C LEU A 43 16.96 4.06 -16.59
N ALA A 44 15.65 4.09 -16.85
CA ALA A 44 14.86 5.31 -16.83
C ALA A 44 14.51 5.68 -15.39
N THR A 45 14.65 6.97 -15.06
CA THR A 45 14.25 7.52 -13.76
C THR A 45 12.72 7.67 -13.67
N TYR A 46 12.21 7.93 -12.47
CA TYR A 46 10.78 8.21 -12.28
C TYR A 46 10.32 9.43 -13.09
N ASP A 47 11.10 10.52 -13.05
CA ASP A 47 10.76 11.75 -13.76
C ASP A 47 10.69 11.53 -15.28
N GLN A 48 11.59 10.71 -15.83
CA GLN A 48 11.54 10.30 -17.25
C GLN A 48 10.29 9.47 -17.54
N ALA A 49 9.96 8.50 -16.68
CA ALA A 49 8.76 7.67 -16.85
C ALA A 49 7.47 8.52 -16.82
N VAL A 50 7.34 9.48 -15.89
CA VAL A 50 6.19 10.38 -15.80
C VAL A 50 6.11 11.31 -17.02
N ASP A 51 7.23 11.88 -17.46
CA ASP A 51 7.28 12.69 -18.69
C ASP A 51 6.80 11.87 -19.91
N TYR A 52 7.24 10.62 -20.02
CA TYR A 52 6.76 9.71 -21.06
C TYR A 52 5.24 9.45 -20.97
N PHE A 53 4.72 9.12 -19.79
CA PHE A 53 3.28 8.90 -19.59
C PHE A 53 2.46 10.13 -19.98
N LYS A 54 2.91 11.34 -19.61
CA LYS A 54 2.26 12.61 -19.99
C LYS A 54 2.32 12.86 -21.50
N LYS A 55 3.44 12.56 -22.16
CA LYS A 55 3.57 12.66 -23.63
C LYS A 55 2.65 11.70 -24.36
N VAL A 56 2.53 10.45 -23.91
CA VAL A 56 1.57 9.47 -24.48
C VAL A 56 0.14 9.97 -24.28
N ALA A 57 -0.23 10.38 -23.06
CA ALA A 57 -1.57 10.89 -22.77
C ALA A 57 -1.95 12.13 -23.61
N ALA A 58 -0.99 12.98 -23.97
CA ALA A 58 -1.23 14.10 -24.88
C ALA A 58 -1.43 13.66 -26.35
N ALA A 59 -0.90 12.50 -26.74
CA ALA A 59 -0.96 11.98 -28.11
C ALA A 59 -2.18 11.08 -28.38
N THR A 60 -2.88 10.61 -27.34
CA THR A 60 -3.94 9.60 -27.49
C THR A 60 -5.13 9.81 -26.55
N LYS A 61 -6.32 9.32 -26.94
CA LYS A 61 -7.53 9.33 -26.10
C LYS A 61 -7.69 8.10 -25.21
N PHE A 62 -6.79 7.12 -25.34
CA PHE A 62 -6.83 5.87 -24.56
C PHE A 62 -6.23 6.01 -23.15
N VAL A 63 -5.66 7.17 -22.81
CA VAL A 63 -4.90 7.37 -21.57
C VAL A 63 -5.35 8.64 -20.85
N LYS A 64 -5.52 8.55 -19.53
CA LYS A 64 -5.68 9.70 -18.63
C LYS A 64 -4.73 9.58 -17.45
N VAL A 65 -3.79 10.51 -17.30
CA VAL A 65 -2.88 10.57 -16.14
C VAL A 65 -3.56 11.32 -15.00
N LEU A 66 -3.46 10.77 -13.79
CA LEU A 66 -4.05 11.29 -12.56
C LEU A 66 -2.99 11.40 -11.47
N GLU A 67 -3.16 12.37 -10.58
CA GLU A 67 -2.36 12.50 -9.37
C GLU A 67 -2.97 11.62 -8.27
N ALA A 68 -2.15 10.78 -7.65
CA ALA A 68 -2.52 9.94 -6.51
C ALA A 68 -2.27 10.64 -5.18
N GLY A 69 -1.19 11.41 -5.10
CA GLY A 69 -0.80 12.12 -3.88
C GLY A 69 0.65 12.57 -3.90
N LYS A 70 1.22 12.77 -2.72
CA LYS A 70 2.62 13.16 -2.50
C LYS A 70 3.36 12.09 -1.71
N THR A 71 4.62 11.85 -2.03
CA THR A 71 5.53 10.97 -1.28
C THR A 71 6.05 11.65 0.00
N SER A 72 6.76 10.90 0.82
CA SER A 72 7.46 11.37 2.02
C SER A 72 8.51 12.45 1.71
N GLN A 73 9.12 12.44 0.51
CA GLN A 73 10.03 13.51 0.05
C GLN A 73 9.33 14.60 -0.79
N GLY A 74 7.99 14.59 -0.86
CA GLY A 74 7.18 15.63 -1.51
C GLY A 74 7.05 15.49 -3.04
N ARG A 75 7.52 14.39 -3.63
CA ARG A 75 7.34 14.10 -5.07
C ARG A 75 5.87 13.77 -5.34
N THR A 76 5.35 14.22 -6.47
CA THR A 76 3.99 13.82 -6.88
C THR A 76 4.01 12.37 -7.37
N GLU A 77 3.12 11.56 -6.80
CA GLU A 77 2.85 10.20 -7.26
C GLU A 77 1.69 10.21 -8.27
N TYR A 78 1.89 9.53 -9.40
CA TYR A 78 0.97 9.48 -10.55
C TYR A 78 0.56 8.05 -10.88
N PHE A 79 -0.64 7.90 -11.43
CA PHE A 79 -1.04 6.71 -12.17
C PHE A 79 -1.81 7.08 -13.43
N ALA A 80 -1.87 6.17 -14.40
CA ALA A 80 -2.63 6.34 -15.63
C ALA A 80 -3.82 5.39 -15.67
N LEU A 81 -4.97 5.92 -16.09
CA LEU A 81 -6.09 5.11 -16.55
C LEU A 81 -5.89 4.81 -18.03
N VAL A 82 -5.84 3.52 -18.38
CA VAL A 82 -5.71 3.04 -19.77
C VAL A 82 -6.93 2.19 -20.12
N SER A 83 -7.73 2.67 -21.07
CA SER A 83 -8.97 2.00 -21.52
C SER A 83 -9.48 2.63 -22.81
N SER A 84 -10.55 2.10 -23.41
CA SER A 84 -11.17 2.71 -24.58
C SER A 84 -11.67 4.15 -24.28
N PRO A 85 -11.67 5.07 -25.26
CA PRO A 85 -12.17 6.44 -25.05
C PRO A 85 -13.61 6.47 -24.54
N ASP A 86 -14.44 5.55 -25.03
CA ASP A 86 -15.81 5.36 -24.57
C ASP A 86 -15.86 5.01 -23.08
N ASN A 87 -14.97 4.13 -22.62
CA ASN A 87 -14.91 3.77 -21.20
C ASN A 87 -14.44 4.94 -20.34
N LEU A 88 -13.39 5.64 -20.76
CA LEU A 88 -12.85 6.79 -20.02
C LEU A 88 -13.86 7.95 -19.93
N SER A 89 -14.72 8.12 -20.95
CA SER A 89 -15.81 9.10 -20.89
C SER A 89 -16.89 8.77 -19.84
N LYS A 90 -16.99 7.49 -19.43
CA LYS A 90 -17.94 6.95 -18.46
C LYS A 90 -17.28 6.53 -17.15
N ILE A 91 -16.04 6.99 -16.90
CA ILE A 91 -15.21 6.47 -15.82
C ILE A 91 -15.86 6.61 -14.43
N ASP A 92 -16.56 7.72 -14.17
CA ASP A 92 -17.25 7.94 -12.90
C ASP A 92 -18.37 6.91 -12.67
N ARG A 93 -19.07 6.49 -13.74
CA ARG A 93 -20.09 5.44 -13.68
C ARG A 93 -19.48 4.08 -13.37
N TYR A 94 -18.35 3.73 -13.98
CA TYR A 94 -17.69 2.46 -13.71
C TYR A 94 -17.07 2.42 -12.31
N ARG A 95 -16.53 3.53 -11.83
CA ARG A 95 -16.09 3.67 -10.42
C ARG A 95 -17.26 3.49 -9.45
N GLU A 96 -18.41 4.12 -9.70
CA GLU A 96 -19.62 3.93 -8.87
C GLU A 96 -20.04 2.45 -8.84
N ILE A 97 -20.01 1.76 -9.98
CA ILE A 97 -20.32 0.32 -10.05
C ILE A 97 -19.34 -0.50 -9.18
N ALA A 98 -18.04 -0.29 -9.35
CA ALA A 98 -17.01 -1.01 -8.59
C ALA A 98 -17.20 -0.83 -7.08
N ARG A 99 -17.48 0.41 -6.63
CA ARG A 99 -17.74 0.73 -5.22
C ARG A 99 -19.02 0.09 -4.68
N ARG A 100 -20.11 0.10 -5.46
CA ARG A 100 -21.36 -0.58 -5.06
C ARG A 100 -21.17 -2.08 -4.91
N LEU A 101 -20.33 -2.70 -5.74
CA LEU A 101 -20.01 -4.12 -5.65
C LEU A 101 -19.07 -4.43 -4.48
N ALA A 102 -18.16 -3.51 -4.13
CA ALA A 102 -17.31 -3.62 -2.94
C ALA A 102 -18.09 -3.52 -1.62
N HIS A 103 -19.24 -2.81 -1.61
CA HIS A 103 -20.08 -2.59 -0.43
C HIS A 103 -21.49 -3.20 -0.62
N PRO A 104 -21.66 -4.52 -0.44
CA PRO A 104 -22.85 -5.27 -0.84
C PRO A 104 -24.08 -5.06 0.06
N GLN A 105 -23.97 -4.35 1.18
CA GLN A 105 -25.08 -4.16 2.11
C GLN A 105 -26.25 -3.42 1.43
N GLY A 106 -27.43 -4.05 1.45
CA GLY A 106 -28.63 -3.51 0.80
C GLY A 106 -28.68 -3.72 -0.73
N LEU A 107 -27.71 -4.41 -1.32
CA LEU A 107 -27.69 -4.73 -2.75
C LEU A 107 -28.20 -6.14 -3.01
N SER A 108 -29.26 -6.27 -3.82
CA SER A 108 -29.79 -7.57 -4.23
C SER A 108 -28.83 -8.30 -5.18
N GLU A 109 -28.88 -9.63 -5.21
CA GLU A 109 -28.01 -10.41 -6.10
C GLU A 109 -28.31 -10.12 -7.59
N SER A 110 -29.59 -9.93 -7.96
CA SER A 110 -29.98 -9.58 -9.33
C SER A 110 -29.39 -8.24 -9.76
N ASP A 111 -29.42 -7.24 -8.88
CA ASP A 111 -28.82 -5.92 -9.15
C ASP A 111 -27.31 -6.02 -9.22
N ALA A 112 -26.67 -6.80 -8.33
CA ALA A 112 -25.22 -7.03 -8.37
C ALA A 112 -24.77 -7.69 -9.68
N ARG A 113 -25.51 -8.69 -10.17
CA ARG A 113 -25.25 -9.31 -11.48
C ARG A 113 -25.42 -8.31 -12.62
N GLN A 114 -26.43 -7.45 -12.56
CA GLN A 114 -26.62 -6.42 -13.56
C GLN A 114 -25.47 -5.40 -13.55
N LEU A 115 -25.04 -4.95 -12.37
CA LEU A 115 -23.89 -4.07 -12.22
C LEU A 115 -22.60 -4.72 -12.73
N ALA A 116 -22.39 -6.01 -12.48
CA ALA A 116 -21.23 -6.75 -12.99
C ALA A 116 -21.22 -6.86 -14.53
N ARG A 117 -22.40 -7.05 -15.16
CA ARG A 117 -22.54 -7.00 -16.63
C ARG A 117 -22.21 -5.63 -17.19
N ASP A 118 -22.75 -4.58 -16.58
CA ASP A 118 -22.62 -3.20 -17.06
C ASP A 118 -21.22 -2.62 -16.79
N GLY A 119 -20.53 -3.11 -15.75
CA GLY A 119 -19.24 -2.61 -15.29
C GLY A 119 -18.05 -2.95 -16.18
N LYS A 120 -16.89 -2.47 -15.73
CA LYS A 120 -15.55 -2.75 -16.27
C LYS A 120 -14.66 -3.23 -15.12
N ALA A 121 -13.77 -4.17 -15.39
CA ALA A 121 -12.81 -4.60 -14.40
C ALA A 121 -11.74 -3.53 -14.22
N PHE A 122 -11.52 -3.07 -12.99
CA PHE A 122 -10.40 -2.21 -12.64
C PHE A 122 -9.23 -3.09 -12.23
N VAL A 123 -8.10 -2.93 -12.91
CA VAL A 123 -6.89 -3.73 -12.70
C VAL A 123 -5.75 -2.78 -12.38
N HIS A 124 -5.12 -2.92 -11.22
CA HIS A 124 -3.90 -2.22 -10.87
C HIS A 124 -2.70 -3.05 -11.33
N ILE A 125 -1.81 -2.42 -12.10
CA ILE A 125 -0.46 -2.94 -12.37
C ILE A 125 0.53 -1.79 -12.11
N ASP A 126 1.63 -2.07 -11.43
CA ASP A 126 2.66 -1.08 -11.14
C ASP A 126 4.06 -1.51 -11.55
N GLY A 127 4.94 -0.51 -11.70
CA GLY A 127 6.36 -0.72 -11.99
C GLY A 127 7.21 -1.06 -10.77
N GLY A 128 6.64 -1.67 -9.74
CA GLY A 128 7.36 -2.20 -8.59
C GLY A 128 7.33 -1.30 -7.36
N LEU A 129 7.62 -1.93 -6.23
CA LEU A 129 7.57 -1.37 -4.87
C LEU A 129 8.96 -1.21 -4.24
N HIS A 130 9.81 -2.23 -4.34
CA HIS A 130 11.19 -2.14 -3.89
C HIS A 130 12.05 -1.57 -5.02
N SER A 131 12.58 -0.37 -4.85
CA SER A 131 13.18 0.35 -5.99
C SER A 131 14.49 -0.24 -6.50
N THR A 132 15.10 -1.18 -5.77
CA THR A 132 16.25 -1.98 -6.23
C THR A 132 15.87 -3.07 -7.23
N GLU A 133 14.57 -3.36 -7.39
CA GLU A 133 13.99 -4.35 -8.30
C GLU A 133 13.65 -3.66 -9.62
N VAL A 134 14.71 -3.32 -10.36
CA VAL A 134 14.65 -2.24 -11.35
C VAL A 134 13.85 -2.54 -12.62
N ALA A 135 13.52 -3.80 -12.94
CA ALA A 135 12.82 -4.14 -14.17
C ALA A 135 11.37 -3.63 -14.19
N GLY A 136 10.72 -3.57 -13.02
CA GLY A 136 9.33 -3.12 -12.88
C GLY A 136 9.13 -1.73 -13.49
N GLY A 137 9.94 -0.75 -13.09
CA GLY A 137 9.81 0.63 -13.55
C GLY A 137 10.14 0.80 -15.04
N GLN A 138 10.81 -0.17 -15.65
CA GLN A 138 11.14 -0.17 -17.08
C GLN A 138 10.07 -0.88 -17.93
N HIS A 139 9.27 -1.79 -17.36
CA HIS A 139 8.24 -2.51 -18.14
C HIS A 139 7.00 -1.67 -18.39
N VAL A 140 6.58 -0.84 -17.44
CA VAL A 140 5.32 -0.09 -17.56
C VAL A 140 5.30 0.94 -18.71
N PRO A 141 6.39 1.65 -19.08
CA PRO A 141 6.42 2.46 -20.30
C PRO A 141 6.21 1.64 -21.58
N GLN A 142 6.79 0.43 -21.63
CA GLN A 142 6.65 -0.49 -22.76
C GLN A 142 5.22 -1.03 -22.85
N LEU A 143 4.67 -1.56 -21.74
CA LEU A 143 3.29 -2.03 -21.66
C LEU A 143 2.28 -0.94 -22.07
N LEU A 144 2.49 0.30 -21.61
CA LEU A 144 1.64 1.42 -22.01
C LEU A 144 1.68 1.62 -23.52
N TYR A 145 2.88 1.67 -24.12
CA TYR A 145 3.06 1.85 -25.56
C TYR A 145 2.35 0.77 -26.36
N ASP A 146 2.54 -0.50 -26.00
CA ASP A 146 2.00 -1.62 -26.76
C ASP A 146 0.48 -1.63 -26.72
N LEU A 147 -0.13 -1.39 -25.55
CA LEU A 147 -1.59 -1.30 -25.43
C LEU A 147 -2.18 -0.17 -26.30
N VAL A 148 -1.56 1.00 -26.33
CA VAL A 148 -2.16 2.15 -27.04
C VAL A 148 -1.83 2.19 -28.53
N SER A 149 -0.65 1.72 -28.93
CA SER A 149 -0.23 1.67 -30.34
C SER A 149 -0.95 0.57 -31.11
N ARG A 150 -1.32 -0.50 -30.40
CA ARG A 150 -2.05 -1.66 -30.94
C ARG A 150 -3.52 -1.69 -30.51
N ALA A 151 -4.09 -0.55 -30.12
CA ALA A 151 -5.43 -0.49 -29.53
C ALA A 151 -6.57 -1.07 -30.38
N ASN A 152 -6.35 -1.24 -31.69
CA ASN A 152 -7.32 -1.82 -32.62
C ASN A 152 -7.04 -3.28 -32.99
N ASP A 153 -5.93 -3.86 -32.51
CA ASP A 153 -5.58 -5.24 -32.75
C ASP A 153 -6.58 -6.18 -32.06
N ALA A 154 -6.79 -7.37 -32.62
CA ALA A 154 -7.82 -8.30 -32.17
C ALA A 154 -7.60 -8.84 -30.75
N ASP A 155 -6.36 -8.87 -30.27
CA ASP A 155 -5.95 -9.29 -28.93
C ASP A 155 -6.00 -8.14 -27.91
N VAL A 156 -5.72 -6.91 -28.31
CA VAL A 156 -5.68 -5.74 -27.41
C VAL A 156 -7.03 -5.04 -27.27
N LYS A 157 -7.81 -4.94 -28.36
CA LYS A 157 -9.10 -4.24 -28.35
C LYS A 157 -10.07 -4.80 -27.27
N PRO A 158 -10.23 -6.13 -27.10
CA PRO A 158 -11.09 -6.67 -26.05
C PRO A 158 -10.63 -6.30 -24.63
N ILE A 159 -9.32 -6.13 -24.42
CA ILE A 159 -8.76 -5.65 -23.14
C ILE A 159 -9.24 -4.23 -22.89
N LEU A 160 -8.96 -3.30 -23.80
CA LEU A 160 -9.31 -1.89 -23.64
C LEU A 160 -10.83 -1.66 -23.54
N ASP A 161 -11.64 -2.52 -24.17
CA ASP A 161 -13.10 -2.44 -24.11
C ASP A 161 -13.67 -2.94 -22.78
N ASN A 162 -13.01 -3.87 -22.07
CA ASN A 162 -13.56 -4.51 -20.87
C ASN A 162 -12.85 -4.16 -19.57
N VAL A 163 -11.62 -3.63 -19.66
CA VAL A 163 -10.75 -3.33 -18.53
C VAL A 163 -10.48 -1.82 -18.47
N VAL A 164 -10.43 -1.28 -17.26
CA VAL A 164 -9.78 -0.02 -16.94
C VAL A 164 -8.50 -0.35 -16.18
N LEU A 165 -7.37 -0.30 -16.89
CA LEU A 165 -6.06 -0.50 -16.28
C LEU A 165 -5.66 0.77 -15.52
N MET A 166 -5.33 0.62 -14.24
CA MET A 166 -4.68 1.60 -13.38
C MET A 166 -3.18 1.30 -13.41
N LEU A 167 -2.45 1.92 -14.34
CA LEU A 167 -1.03 1.69 -14.56
C LEU A 167 -0.18 2.71 -13.80
N TRP A 168 0.63 2.24 -12.85
CA TRP A 168 1.52 3.08 -12.06
C TRP A 168 2.95 2.99 -12.59
N PRO A 169 3.66 4.11 -12.84
CA PRO A 169 5.09 4.08 -13.16
C PRO A 169 5.90 3.29 -12.12
N THR A 170 5.55 3.44 -10.84
CA THR A 170 6.00 2.70 -9.65
C THR A 170 5.11 3.14 -8.50
N ILE A 171 5.04 2.34 -7.44
CA ILE A 171 4.44 2.73 -6.15
C ILE A 171 5.50 3.15 -5.11
N ASN A 172 6.73 3.41 -5.56
CA ASN A 172 7.81 4.03 -4.78
C ASN A 172 8.63 5.05 -5.62
N PRO A 173 8.03 6.22 -5.93
CA PRO A 173 8.61 7.20 -6.86
C PRO A 173 9.98 7.73 -6.46
N ASP A 174 10.16 8.02 -5.17
CA ASP A 174 11.40 8.56 -4.62
C ASP A 174 12.52 7.54 -4.81
N GLY A 175 12.27 6.28 -4.46
CA GLY A 175 13.23 5.21 -4.60
C GLY A 175 13.60 4.90 -6.04
N GLN A 176 12.64 4.87 -6.98
CA GLN A 176 12.96 4.64 -8.39
C GLN A 176 13.89 5.73 -8.92
N GLN A 177 13.63 7.00 -8.59
CA GLN A 177 14.52 8.10 -8.97
C GLN A 177 15.94 7.87 -8.42
N MET A 178 16.05 7.63 -7.11
CA MET A 178 17.33 7.47 -6.43
C MET A 178 18.16 6.32 -6.99
N VAL A 179 17.54 5.15 -7.17
CA VAL A 179 18.23 3.94 -7.62
C VAL A 179 18.68 4.07 -9.07
N ALA A 180 17.83 4.61 -9.96
CA ALA A 180 18.19 4.80 -11.35
C ALA A 180 19.37 5.79 -11.49
N GLU A 181 19.34 6.93 -10.79
CA GLU A 181 20.45 7.89 -10.80
C GLU A 181 21.74 7.29 -10.25
N TRP A 182 21.67 6.58 -9.12
CA TRP A 182 22.83 5.93 -8.50
C TRP A 182 23.48 4.93 -9.45
N TYR A 183 22.71 4.03 -10.03
CA TYR A 183 23.24 3.05 -10.96
C TYR A 183 23.85 3.74 -12.19
N MET A 184 23.13 4.67 -12.82
CA MET A 184 23.58 5.34 -14.04
C MET A 184 24.87 6.17 -13.84
N GLN A 185 25.14 6.65 -12.63
CA GLN A 185 26.41 7.32 -12.29
C GLN A 185 27.58 6.35 -12.12
N ASN A 186 27.32 5.07 -11.80
CA ASN A 186 28.34 4.07 -11.49
C ASN A 186 28.58 3.04 -12.62
N VAL A 187 27.74 3.01 -13.67
CA VAL A 187 27.93 2.15 -14.85
C VAL A 187 29.36 2.29 -15.40
N GLY A 188 30.02 1.16 -15.64
CA GLY A 188 31.38 1.08 -16.15
C GLY A 188 32.49 1.40 -15.14
N THR A 189 32.14 1.65 -13.87
CA THR A 189 33.11 1.86 -12.78
C THR A 189 33.24 0.59 -11.91
N PRO A 190 34.27 0.48 -11.04
CA PRO A 190 34.34 -0.59 -10.05
C PRO A 190 33.14 -0.65 -9.08
N TYR A 191 32.30 0.39 -9.04
CA TYR A 191 31.16 0.51 -8.16
C TYR A 191 29.81 0.24 -8.86
N GLU A 192 29.79 -0.20 -10.12
CA GLU A 192 28.57 -0.44 -10.92
C GLU A 192 27.50 -1.25 -10.17
N LEU A 193 27.94 -2.26 -9.40
CA LEU A 193 27.09 -3.17 -8.65
C LEU A 193 26.95 -2.80 -7.16
N SER A 194 27.43 -1.62 -6.75
CA SER A 194 27.32 -1.19 -5.36
C SER A 194 25.87 -0.85 -5.01
N GLY A 195 25.43 -1.27 -3.83
CA GLY A 195 24.14 -0.87 -3.29
C GLY A 195 24.07 0.64 -3.07
N LEU A 196 22.89 1.24 -3.27
CA LEU A 196 22.62 2.63 -2.90
C LEU A 196 22.95 2.81 -1.40
N PRO A 197 23.82 3.76 -0.98
CA PRO A 197 24.26 3.89 0.41
C PRO A 197 23.23 4.64 1.30
N ARG A 198 21.95 4.64 0.92
CA ARG A 198 20.84 5.22 1.69
C ARG A 198 19.54 4.46 1.41
N LEU A 199 18.58 4.53 2.32
CA LEU A 199 17.28 3.89 2.13
C LEU A 199 16.57 4.52 0.92
N TYR A 200 16.07 3.67 0.02
CA TYR A 200 15.34 4.13 -1.18
C TYR A 200 13.88 4.49 -0.88
N GLN A 201 13.36 4.09 0.28
CA GLN A 201 12.11 4.59 0.82
C GLN A 201 12.43 5.26 2.16
N GLU A 202 11.83 6.43 2.40
CA GLU A 202 12.08 7.24 3.60
C GLU A 202 11.68 6.46 4.86
N TYR A 203 12.65 6.27 5.77
CA TYR A 203 12.57 5.47 7.01
C TYR A 203 12.60 3.95 6.86
N VAL A 204 11.89 3.32 5.93
CA VAL A 204 11.65 1.87 6.03
C VAL A 204 12.35 1.05 4.95
N GLY A 205 12.85 1.67 3.88
CA GLY A 205 13.56 0.97 2.82
C GLY A 205 12.72 -0.17 2.23
N HIS A 206 13.18 -1.42 2.40
CA HIS A 206 12.51 -2.62 1.90
C HIS A 206 11.30 -3.05 2.74
N ASP A 207 11.17 -2.57 3.98
CA ASP A 207 9.97 -2.82 4.79
C ASP A 207 8.75 -1.99 4.31
N ASN A 208 8.86 -1.26 3.19
CA ASN A 208 7.71 -0.57 2.60
C ASN A 208 6.62 -1.58 2.15
N ASN A 209 6.99 -2.82 1.82
CA ASN A 209 6.05 -3.93 1.63
C ASN A 209 5.68 -4.65 2.93
N ARG A 210 5.73 -3.99 4.09
CA ARG A 210 5.29 -4.52 5.40
C ARG A 210 4.33 -3.59 6.13
N ASP A 211 3.99 -2.45 5.53
CA ASP A 211 3.25 -1.35 6.15
C ASP A 211 1.74 -1.33 5.80
N ALA A 212 1.24 -2.32 5.04
CA ALA A 212 -0.09 -2.24 4.40
C ALA A 212 -1.29 -2.04 5.34
N TYR A 213 -1.22 -2.58 6.56
CA TYR A 213 -2.26 -2.38 7.58
C TYR A 213 -1.87 -1.34 8.63
N MET A 214 -0.57 -1.04 8.79
CA MET A 214 -0.09 -0.05 9.75
C MET A 214 -0.20 1.36 9.18
N LEU A 215 -0.05 1.52 7.87
CA LEU A 215 -0.20 2.79 7.16
C LEU A 215 0.63 3.91 7.81
N ASN A 216 1.85 3.59 8.25
CA ASN A 216 2.74 4.57 8.85
C ASN A 216 3.35 5.48 7.79
N MET A 217 3.67 4.93 6.62
CA MET A 217 4.28 5.66 5.51
C MET A 217 3.22 6.44 4.73
N VAL A 218 3.65 7.57 4.14
CA VAL A 218 2.76 8.42 3.34
C VAL A 218 2.33 7.67 2.08
N GLU A 219 3.24 6.97 1.43
CA GLU A 219 3.02 6.18 0.21
C GLU A 219 1.95 5.10 0.46
N SER A 220 2.00 4.37 1.58
CA SER A 220 0.97 3.39 1.96
C SER A 220 -0.41 4.03 2.07
N ARG A 221 -0.50 5.26 2.62
CA ARG A 221 -1.77 6.00 2.72
C ARG A 221 -2.25 6.52 1.36
N VAL A 222 -1.34 6.92 0.46
CA VAL A 222 -1.67 7.30 -0.93
C VAL A 222 -2.31 6.12 -1.67
N LEU A 223 -1.69 4.93 -1.56
CA LEU A 223 -2.21 3.70 -2.17
C LEU A 223 -3.57 3.33 -1.62
N GLU A 224 -3.71 3.26 -0.28
CA GLU A 224 -4.96 2.86 0.34
C GLU A 224 -6.08 3.86 0.01
N HIS A 225 -5.82 5.17 0.11
CA HIS A 225 -6.78 6.22 -0.28
C HIS A 225 -7.25 6.03 -1.72
N THR A 226 -6.31 5.81 -2.65
CA THR A 226 -6.64 5.57 -4.06
C THR A 226 -7.47 4.29 -4.22
N TRP A 227 -7.09 3.19 -3.59
CA TRP A 227 -7.82 1.92 -3.70
C TRP A 227 -9.23 1.98 -3.10
N ARG A 228 -9.47 2.72 -2.02
CA ARG A 228 -10.84 2.93 -1.47
C ARG A 228 -11.71 3.81 -2.36
N GLN A 229 -11.12 4.70 -3.15
CA GLN A 229 -11.85 5.51 -4.12
C GLN A 229 -12.16 4.75 -5.41
N TRP A 230 -11.27 3.88 -5.86
CA TRP A 230 -11.37 3.21 -7.16
C TRP A 230 -11.87 1.76 -7.09
N GLU A 231 -11.70 1.08 -5.95
CA GLU A 231 -12.10 -0.31 -5.69
C GLU A 231 -11.71 -1.28 -6.82
N PRO A 232 -10.41 -1.47 -7.10
CA PRO A 232 -9.97 -2.41 -8.13
C PRO A 232 -10.39 -3.84 -7.81
N GLN A 233 -10.57 -4.65 -8.85
CA GLN A 233 -10.83 -6.09 -8.72
C GLN A 233 -9.51 -6.87 -8.60
N ILE A 234 -8.48 -6.43 -9.34
CA ILE A 234 -7.15 -7.04 -9.32
C ILE A 234 -6.10 -6.00 -8.93
N ILE A 235 -5.17 -6.38 -8.05
CA ILE A 235 -3.92 -5.66 -7.78
C ILE A 235 -2.76 -6.60 -8.07
N TYR A 236 -1.89 -6.22 -9.02
CA TYR A 236 -0.71 -6.99 -9.40
C TYR A 236 0.54 -6.14 -9.24
N VAL A 237 1.36 -6.52 -8.25
CA VAL A 237 2.63 -5.85 -7.94
C VAL A 237 3.79 -6.71 -8.45
N HIS A 238 4.66 -6.11 -9.26
CA HIS A 238 5.86 -6.80 -9.77
C HIS A 238 7.00 -6.70 -8.77
N HIS A 239 7.63 -7.83 -8.50
CA HIS A 239 8.80 -7.95 -7.64
C HIS A 239 9.97 -8.68 -8.31
N GLN A 240 11.17 -8.54 -7.72
CA GLN A 240 12.38 -9.28 -8.07
C GLN A 240 13.24 -9.56 -6.82
N SER A 241 14.05 -10.61 -6.74
CA SER A 241 14.20 -11.72 -7.68
C SER A 241 13.56 -12.98 -7.11
N GLY A 242 12.98 -13.79 -7.99
CA GLY A 242 12.47 -15.11 -7.64
C GLY A 242 13.58 -16.08 -7.22
N PRO A 243 13.21 -17.26 -6.69
CA PRO A 243 14.16 -18.24 -6.20
C PRO A 243 14.99 -18.76 -7.37
N PHE A 244 16.31 -18.62 -7.29
CA PHE A 244 17.21 -19.11 -8.34
C PHE A 244 17.15 -20.65 -8.41
N PRO A 245 17.08 -21.27 -9.61
CA PRO A 245 17.32 -20.72 -10.96
C PRO A 245 16.08 -20.31 -11.76
N THR A 246 14.91 -20.18 -11.12
CA THR A 246 13.66 -19.85 -11.80
C THR A 246 13.70 -18.44 -12.41
N ARG A 247 12.93 -18.22 -13.47
CA ARG A 247 12.89 -16.91 -14.18
C ARG A 247 11.74 -16.04 -13.73
N ILE A 248 10.64 -16.65 -13.30
CA ILE A 248 9.56 -15.94 -12.63
C ILE A 248 8.83 -16.90 -11.67
N TRP A 249 8.57 -16.43 -10.46
CA TRP A 249 7.78 -17.15 -9.47
C TRP A 249 6.37 -16.54 -9.39
N LEU A 250 5.35 -17.38 -9.37
CA LEU A 250 3.95 -17.02 -9.57
C LEU A 250 3.05 -17.67 -8.52
N PRO A 251 1.88 -17.08 -8.18
CA PRO A 251 0.83 -17.80 -7.45
C PRO A 251 0.37 -19.05 -8.20
N PRO A 252 -0.11 -20.14 -7.57
CA PRO A 252 -0.37 -20.30 -6.15
C PRO A 252 0.85 -20.16 -5.24
N PHE A 253 0.64 -19.50 -4.10
CA PHE A 253 1.68 -19.23 -3.12
C PHE A 253 2.02 -20.45 -2.26
N SER A 254 3.20 -20.42 -1.63
CA SER A 254 3.63 -21.46 -0.69
C SER A 254 2.77 -21.44 0.58
N GLU A 255 2.77 -22.53 1.32
CA GLU A 255 2.08 -22.61 2.61
C GLU A 255 2.92 -21.93 3.71
N PRO A 256 2.28 -21.33 4.73
CA PRO A 256 0.84 -21.21 4.92
C PRO A 256 0.24 -19.97 4.22
N VAL A 257 -1.08 -19.95 4.08
CA VAL A 257 -1.83 -18.77 3.62
C VAL A 257 -2.72 -18.21 4.74
N GLY A 258 -2.98 -16.91 4.72
CA GLY A 258 -3.81 -16.23 5.72
C GLY A 258 -5.19 -16.86 5.88
N THR A 259 -5.61 -17.10 7.11
CA THR A 259 -6.77 -17.96 7.40
C THR A 259 -8.12 -17.32 7.15
N ASP A 260 -8.22 -15.99 7.23
CA ASP A 260 -9.49 -15.28 7.01
C ASP A 260 -9.61 -14.67 5.60
N ALA A 261 -8.60 -14.81 4.74
CA ALA A 261 -8.70 -14.43 3.34
C ALA A 261 -9.88 -15.16 2.66
N PRO A 262 -10.77 -14.47 1.92
CA PRO A 262 -11.92 -15.11 1.29
C PRO A 262 -11.46 -16.14 0.25
N TYR A 263 -11.90 -17.40 0.41
CA TYR A 263 -11.45 -18.50 -0.44
C TYR A 263 -11.65 -18.27 -1.93
N LEU A 264 -12.73 -17.58 -2.32
CA LEU A 264 -13.03 -17.26 -3.71
C LEU A 264 -11.93 -16.37 -4.31
N ILE A 265 -11.46 -15.38 -3.56
CA ILE A 265 -10.40 -14.46 -3.98
C ILE A 265 -9.06 -15.19 -4.09
N SER A 266 -8.74 -16.08 -3.13
CA SER A 266 -7.55 -16.92 -3.22
C SER A 266 -7.57 -17.85 -4.46
N ARG A 267 -8.75 -18.36 -4.83
CA ARG A 267 -8.89 -19.19 -6.05
C ARG A 267 -8.75 -18.35 -7.32
N GLU A 268 -9.24 -17.12 -7.32
CA GLU A 268 -9.05 -16.18 -8.42
C GLU A 268 -7.57 -15.88 -8.66
N VAL A 269 -6.82 -15.57 -7.60
CA VAL A 269 -5.35 -15.38 -7.66
C VAL A 269 -4.65 -16.60 -8.25
N ASN A 270 -5.04 -17.81 -7.84
CA ASN A 270 -4.46 -19.04 -8.37
C ASN A 270 -4.76 -19.24 -9.87
N MET A 271 -5.97 -18.89 -10.34
CA MET A 271 -6.30 -18.96 -11.77
C MET A 271 -5.49 -17.95 -12.59
N ILE A 272 -5.29 -16.74 -12.05
CA ILE A 272 -4.47 -15.71 -12.69
C ILE A 272 -3.02 -16.18 -12.80
N GLY A 273 -2.44 -16.73 -11.73
CA GLY A 273 -1.07 -17.25 -11.75
C GLY A 273 -0.86 -18.34 -12.80
N MET A 274 -1.84 -19.26 -12.95
CA MET A 274 -1.81 -20.27 -14.02
C MET A 274 -1.98 -19.66 -15.42
N ALA A 275 -2.77 -18.60 -15.56
CA ALA A 275 -2.91 -17.88 -16.83
C ALA A 275 -1.59 -17.21 -17.23
N ILE A 276 -0.86 -16.62 -16.28
CA ILE A 276 0.48 -16.06 -16.50
C ILE A 276 1.45 -17.15 -16.96
N ALA A 277 1.53 -18.27 -16.23
CA ALA A 277 2.41 -19.38 -16.58
C ALA A 277 2.16 -19.90 -18.00
N LYS A 278 0.89 -20.12 -18.35
CA LYS A 278 0.50 -20.51 -19.72
C LYS A 278 0.92 -19.45 -20.76
N GLY A 279 0.67 -18.17 -20.47
CA GLY A 279 1.00 -17.06 -21.38
C GLY A 279 2.49 -16.93 -21.66
N LEU A 280 3.34 -17.23 -20.66
CA LEU A 280 4.80 -17.31 -20.80
C LEU A 280 5.21 -18.48 -21.70
N GLU A 281 4.67 -19.69 -21.47
CA GLU A 281 4.97 -20.87 -22.30
C GLU A 281 4.57 -20.68 -23.77
N GLU A 282 3.41 -20.06 -24.03
CA GLU A 282 2.97 -19.76 -25.40
C GLU A 282 3.91 -18.81 -26.15
N ARG A 283 4.74 -18.05 -25.41
CA ARG A 283 5.74 -17.12 -25.95
C ARG A 283 7.16 -17.70 -25.88
N GLY A 284 7.32 -18.96 -25.47
CA GLY A 284 8.62 -19.62 -25.31
C GLY A 284 9.43 -19.10 -24.12
N GLN A 285 8.80 -18.38 -23.19
CA GLN A 285 9.42 -17.84 -21.99
C GLN A 285 9.41 -18.89 -20.87
N VAL A 286 10.41 -19.78 -20.93
CA VAL A 286 10.55 -20.90 -19.99
C VAL A 286 10.96 -20.46 -18.58
N GLY A 287 10.80 -21.32 -17.59
CA GLY A 287 11.33 -21.09 -16.24
C GLY A 287 10.34 -20.45 -15.27
N ALA A 288 9.04 -20.48 -15.57
CA ALA A 288 7.98 -20.08 -14.66
C ALA A 288 7.72 -21.16 -13.61
N THR A 289 7.63 -20.79 -12.33
CA THR A 289 7.35 -21.73 -11.24
C THR A 289 6.22 -21.24 -10.33
N HIS A 290 5.63 -22.17 -9.58
CA HIS A 290 4.71 -21.90 -8.47
C HIS A 290 5.14 -22.65 -7.20
N MET A 291 4.55 -22.30 -6.05
CA MET A 291 4.79 -22.98 -4.75
C MET A 291 6.28 -23.05 -4.38
N GLY A 292 6.64 -23.91 -3.43
CA GLY A 292 8.03 -24.12 -2.98
C GLY A 292 8.21 -23.74 -1.52
N THR A 293 9.44 -23.39 -1.13
CA THR A 293 9.80 -23.01 0.25
C THR A 293 10.18 -21.53 0.35
N ALA A 294 9.75 -20.71 -0.62
CA ALA A 294 10.13 -19.31 -0.70
C ALA A 294 8.99 -18.45 -0.14
N PHE A 295 8.06 -18.01 -0.99
CA PHE A 295 7.09 -16.98 -0.66
C PHE A 295 5.75 -17.59 -0.23
N ASP A 296 5.39 -17.40 1.03
CA ASP A 296 4.07 -17.72 1.57
C ASP A 296 3.15 -16.49 1.54
N ALA A 297 1.87 -16.70 1.82
CA ALA A 297 0.89 -15.61 1.87
C ALA A 297 0.20 -15.57 3.24
N TRP A 298 0.97 -15.78 4.30
CA TRP A 298 0.49 -15.80 5.68
C TRP A 298 0.33 -14.39 6.26
N TYR A 299 1.36 -13.54 6.10
CA TYR A 299 1.38 -12.19 6.68
C TYR A 299 0.48 -11.19 5.93
N PRO A 300 -0.42 -10.45 6.60
CA PRO A 300 -1.30 -9.47 5.96
C PRO A 300 -0.67 -8.09 5.82
N GLY A 301 0.60 -7.90 6.19
CA GLY A 301 1.28 -6.61 6.07
C GLY A 301 1.87 -6.34 4.70
N TYR A 302 1.87 -7.32 3.79
CA TYR A 302 2.26 -7.09 2.40
C TYR A 302 1.24 -6.19 1.69
N VAL A 303 1.73 -5.12 1.05
CA VAL A 303 0.92 -4.18 0.26
C VAL A 303 0.20 -4.89 -0.87
N ASP A 304 0.86 -5.90 -1.43
CA ASP A 304 0.38 -6.76 -2.52
C ASP A 304 -0.49 -7.95 -2.06
N TYR A 305 -0.72 -8.15 -0.75
CA TYR A 305 -1.57 -9.24 -0.24
C TYR A 305 -2.68 -8.81 0.72
N ALA A 306 -2.45 -7.78 1.54
CA ALA A 306 -3.43 -7.19 2.44
C ALA A 306 -4.81 -6.93 1.79
N PRO A 307 -4.90 -6.51 0.51
CA PRO A 307 -6.20 -6.30 -0.14
C PRO A 307 -7.06 -7.57 -0.28
N ASN A 308 -6.50 -8.79 -0.20
CA ASN A 308 -7.27 -10.03 -0.18
C ASN A 308 -8.23 -10.08 1.01
N PHE A 309 -7.79 -9.64 2.19
CA PHE A 309 -8.63 -9.53 3.39
C PHE A 309 -9.69 -8.43 3.30
N LYS A 310 -9.59 -7.59 2.25
CA LYS A 310 -10.60 -6.60 1.88
C LYS A 310 -11.38 -7.03 0.64
N ASN A 311 -11.32 -8.32 0.26
CA ASN A 311 -11.95 -9.01 -0.89
C ASN A 311 -11.40 -8.70 -2.30
N ILE A 312 -10.18 -8.17 -2.44
CA ILE A 312 -9.57 -7.81 -3.75
C ILE A 312 -8.55 -8.89 -4.11
N ALA A 313 -8.54 -9.38 -5.35
CA ALA A 313 -7.53 -10.33 -5.80
C ALA A 313 -6.18 -9.60 -5.94
N ALA A 314 -5.38 -9.64 -4.89
CA ALA A 314 -4.07 -9.01 -4.85
C ALA A 314 -2.97 -10.07 -4.77
N PHE A 315 -1.91 -9.88 -5.55
CA PHE A 315 -0.79 -10.80 -5.59
C PHE A 315 0.46 -10.13 -6.13
N TRP A 316 1.59 -10.81 -5.95
CA TRP A 316 2.87 -10.46 -6.54
C TRP A 316 3.45 -11.60 -7.37
N THR A 317 4.45 -11.26 -8.17
CA THR A 317 5.31 -12.23 -8.86
C THR A 317 6.76 -11.81 -8.72
N GLU A 318 7.67 -12.78 -8.66
CA GLU A 318 9.10 -12.52 -8.46
C GLU A 318 9.87 -12.88 -9.73
N THR A 319 10.21 -11.88 -10.55
CA THR A 319 10.94 -12.08 -11.82
C THR A 319 12.43 -12.03 -11.56
N ALA A 320 13.19 -12.94 -12.18
CA ALA A 320 14.64 -13.01 -11.97
C ALA A 320 15.34 -11.68 -12.26
N LEU A 321 16.30 -11.33 -11.41
CA LEU A 321 17.23 -10.21 -11.61
C LEU A 321 18.63 -10.68 -11.24
N PHE A 322 19.64 -10.31 -12.03
CA PHE A 322 21.02 -10.38 -11.55
C PHE A 322 21.25 -9.21 -10.59
N GLN A 323 21.63 -8.04 -11.12
CA GLN A 323 21.75 -6.79 -10.36
C GLN A 323 21.59 -5.60 -11.31
N TYR A 324 20.69 -4.67 -10.95
CA TYR A 324 20.36 -3.48 -11.75
C TYR A 324 20.14 -3.81 -13.24
N ALA A 325 20.71 -3.02 -14.17
CA ALA A 325 20.63 -3.27 -15.61
C ALA A 325 21.87 -4.02 -16.16
N THR A 326 22.70 -4.62 -15.30
CA THR A 326 23.92 -5.30 -15.72
C THR A 326 23.59 -6.74 -16.15
N PRO A 327 23.91 -7.14 -17.40
CA PRO A 327 23.63 -8.49 -17.89
C PRO A 327 24.56 -9.53 -17.26
N HIS A 328 24.07 -10.75 -17.11
CA HIS A 328 24.86 -11.86 -16.53
C HIS A 328 24.65 -13.15 -17.30
N GLU A 329 25.72 -13.93 -17.47
CA GLU A 329 25.67 -15.25 -18.09
C GLU A 329 25.84 -16.32 -17.02
N TYR A 330 24.81 -17.15 -16.84
CA TYR A 330 24.82 -18.28 -15.91
C TYR A 330 25.31 -19.55 -16.59
N THR A 331 26.09 -20.34 -15.87
CA THR A 331 26.54 -21.70 -16.21
C THR A 331 25.77 -22.74 -15.40
N ILE A 332 25.76 -24.00 -15.83
CA ILE A 332 25.08 -25.07 -15.07
C ILE A 332 25.70 -25.28 -13.67
N SER A 333 26.96 -24.91 -13.48
CA SER A 333 27.62 -24.97 -12.17
C SER A 333 27.04 -23.99 -11.16
N ASP A 334 26.47 -22.87 -11.62
CA ASP A 334 25.84 -21.87 -10.75
C ASP A 334 24.53 -22.39 -10.14
N PHE A 335 23.89 -23.38 -10.78
CA PHE A 335 22.61 -23.94 -10.37
C PHE A 335 22.76 -24.80 -9.11
N PRO A 336 21.75 -24.80 -8.20
CA PRO A 336 21.69 -25.72 -7.08
C PRO A 336 21.86 -27.17 -7.55
N GLN A 337 22.64 -27.97 -6.81
CA GLN A 337 23.04 -29.32 -7.24
C GLN A 337 21.85 -30.20 -7.62
N ASN A 338 20.73 -30.09 -6.89
CA ASN A 338 19.49 -30.83 -7.11
C ASN A 338 18.63 -30.32 -8.29
N MET A 339 19.09 -29.28 -8.99
CA MET A 339 18.41 -28.68 -10.14
C MET A 339 19.26 -28.68 -11.41
N ARG A 340 20.49 -29.22 -11.37
CA ARG A 340 21.43 -29.26 -12.51
C ARG A 340 21.02 -30.25 -13.60
N ASP A 341 20.13 -31.19 -13.31
CA ASP A 341 19.57 -32.12 -14.30
C ASP A 341 18.45 -31.47 -15.14
N LEU A 342 18.04 -30.25 -14.80
CA LEU A 342 16.99 -29.48 -15.47
C LEU A 342 15.70 -30.29 -15.67
N ARG A 343 15.37 -31.15 -14.70
CA ARG A 343 14.23 -32.04 -14.80
C ARG A 343 12.90 -31.27 -14.67
N PRO A 344 11.98 -31.39 -15.64
CA PRO A 344 10.64 -30.84 -15.54
C PRO A 344 9.87 -31.33 -14.30
N GLN A 345 9.07 -30.44 -13.72
CA GLN A 345 8.19 -30.72 -12.59
C GLN A 345 6.77 -30.21 -12.86
N SER A 346 5.78 -30.67 -12.10
CA SER A 346 4.37 -30.35 -12.33
C SER A 346 4.06 -28.85 -12.29
N LEU A 347 4.78 -28.09 -11.46
CA LEU A 347 4.65 -26.63 -11.33
C LEU A 347 5.91 -25.87 -11.76
N TYR A 348 6.84 -26.56 -12.44
CA TYR A 348 8.04 -26.02 -13.07
C TYR A 348 8.34 -26.83 -14.33
N SER A 349 7.42 -26.75 -15.30
CA SER A 349 7.35 -27.68 -16.44
C SER A 349 8.40 -27.42 -17.51
N SER A 350 8.96 -26.21 -17.57
CA SER A 350 9.99 -25.82 -18.52
C SER A 350 11.23 -25.25 -17.79
N PRO A 351 12.10 -26.07 -17.19
CA PRO A 351 13.28 -25.54 -16.52
C PRO A 351 14.16 -24.71 -17.45
N TRP A 352 14.51 -23.50 -17.03
CA TRP A 352 15.34 -22.59 -17.82
C TRP A 352 16.79 -23.11 -17.89
N PRO A 353 17.40 -23.23 -19.08
CA PRO A 353 18.77 -23.70 -19.24
C PRO A 353 19.80 -22.57 -18.99
N PRO A 354 21.06 -22.88 -18.65
CA PRO A 354 22.12 -21.89 -18.53
C PRO A 354 22.24 -20.98 -19.76
N GLY A 355 22.62 -19.73 -19.54
CA GLY A 355 22.73 -18.72 -20.59
C GLY A 355 22.68 -17.30 -20.06
N TRP A 356 22.47 -16.37 -20.98
CA TRP A 356 22.33 -14.95 -20.66
C TRP A 356 20.99 -14.66 -20.00
N TRP A 357 21.05 -13.84 -18.95
CA TRP A 357 19.91 -13.14 -18.39
C TRP A 357 20.22 -11.64 -18.37
N ARG A 358 19.39 -10.87 -19.08
CA ARG A 358 19.50 -9.42 -19.24
C ARG A 358 18.30 -8.74 -18.62
N LEU A 359 18.41 -7.43 -18.41
CA LEU A 359 17.27 -6.65 -17.94
C LEU A 359 16.10 -6.73 -18.93
N ARG A 360 16.36 -6.76 -20.24
CA ARG A 360 15.31 -6.91 -21.27
C ARG A 360 14.52 -8.21 -21.10
N ASP A 361 15.17 -9.30 -20.74
CA ASP A 361 14.48 -10.58 -20.51
C ASP A 361 13.50 -10.45 -19.34
N ALA A 362 13.92 -9.84 -18.23
CA ALA A 362 13.02 -9.57 -17.10
C ALA A 362 11.84 -8.66 -17.51
N VAL A 363 12.10 -7.61 -18.29
CA VAL A 363 11.05 -6.71 -18.79
C VAL A 363 10.06 -7.47 -19.71
N ASP A 364 10.55 -8.34 -20.60
CA ASP A 364 9.71 -9.18 -21.48
C ASP A 364 8.83 -10.15 -20.68
N TYR A 365 9.34 -10.73 -19.58
CA TYR A 365 8.55 -11.62 -18.73
C TYR A 365 7.45 -10.85 -17.98
N MET A 366 7.78 -9.69 -17.42
CA MET A 366 6.82 -8.82 -16.73
C MET A 366 5.73 -8.29 -17.67
N GLU A 367 6.09 -7.98 -18.92
CA GLU A 367 5.15 -7.56 -19.96
C GLU A 367 4.17 -8.68 -20.33
N THR A 368 4.66 -9.89 -20.57
CA THR A 368 3.80 -11.07 -20.80
C THR A 368 2.88 -11.34 -19.61
N ALA A 369 3.39 -11.28 -18.38
CA ALA A 369 2.60 -11.50 -17.19
C ALA A 369 1.49 -10.45 -17.05
N SER A 370 1.81 -9.17 -17.27
CA SER A 370 0.84 -8.07 -17.25
C SER A 370 -0.24 -8.24 -18.33
N LEU A 371 0.14 -8.61 -19.55
CA LEU A 371 -0.82 -8.90 -20.63
C LEU A 371 -1.71 -10.10 -20.27
N ALA A 372 -1.17 -11.18 -19.72
CA ALA A 372 -1.95 -12.34 -19.30
C ALA A 372 -3.00 -11.98 -18.22
N VAL A 373 -2.65 -11.12 -17.27
CA VAL A 373 -3.59 -10.59 -16.25
C VAL A 373 -4.69 -9.77 -16.90
N LEU A 374 -4.34 -8.90 -17.84
CA LEU A 374 -5.30 -8.05 -18.56
C LEU A 374 -6.24 -8.87 -19.46
N GLU A 375 -5.72 -9.87 -20.16
CA GLU A 375 -6.49 -10.83 -20.96
C GLU A 375 -7.46 -11.63 -20.08
N TYR A 376 -6.98 -12.13 -18.94
CA TYR A 376 -7.81 -12.80 -17.95
C TYR A 376 -8.93 -11.87 -17.46
N ALA A 377 -8.61 -10.63 -17.10
CA ALA A 377 -9.58 -9.67 -16.62
C ALA A 377 -10.62 -9.29 -17.67
N ALA A 378 -10.22 -9.16 -18.93
CA ALA A 378 -11.12 -8.90 -20.04
C ALA A 378 -12.10 -10.06 -20.26
N LYS A 379 -11.60 -11.31 -20.19
CA LYS A 379 -12.39 -12.53 -20.41
C LYS A 379 -13.34 -12.83 -19.25
N TYR A 380 -12.91 -12.59 -18.00
CA TYR A 380 -13.66 -12.92 -16.79
C TYR A 380 -14.25 -11.68 -16.09
N LYS A 381 -14.37 -10.56 -16.79
CA LYS A 381 -14.83 -9.27 -16.25
C LYS A 381 -16.09 -9.35 -15.39
N GLU A 382 -17.13 -10.04 -15.87
CA GLU A 382 -18.38 -10.19 -15.11
C GLU A 382 -18.17 -11.02 -13.84
N SER A 383 -17.38 -12.11 -13.91
CA SER A 383 -17.01 -12.91 -12.75
C SER A 383 -16.23 -12.09 -11.73
N LEU A 384 -15.16 -11.39 -12.13
CA LEU A 384 -14.35 -10.53 -11.25
C LEU A 384 -15.22 -9.53 -10.46
N LEU A 385 -16.09 -8.82 -11.17
CA LEU A 385 -16.98 -7.82 -10.57
C LEU A 385 -18.02 -8.45 -9.64
N PHE A 386 -18.56 -9.61 -10.02
CA PHE A 386 -19.56 -10.30 -9.20
C PHE A 386 -18.94 -11.03 -7.99
N ASP A 387 -17.72 -11.56 -8.13
CA ASP A 387 -17.00 -12.27 -7.08
C ASP A 387 -16.56 -11.32 -5.97
N ARG A 388 -16.24 -10.06 -6.31
CA ARG A 388 -16.09 -8.95 -5.36
C ARG A 388 -17.31 -8.80 -4.44
N TYR A 389 -18.50 -8.72 -5.04
CA TYR A 389 -19.78 -8.63 -4.31
C TYR A 389 -20.03 -9.88 -3.46
N LYS A 390 -19.83 -11.06 -4.06
CA LYS A 390 -20.07 -12.34 -3.42
C LYS A 390 -19.18 -12.53 -2.19
N ALA A 391 -17.89 -12.23 -2.31
CA ALA A 391 -16.94 -12.30 -1.20
C ALA A 391 -17.36 -11.37 -0.05
N GLY A 392 -17.72 -10.11 -0.32
CA GLY A 392 -18.19 -9.19 0.71
C GLY A 392 -19.51 -9.66 1.37
N ARG A 393 -20.48 -10.14 0.58
CA ARG A 393 -21.75 -10.68 1.09
C ARG A 393 -21.51 -11.90 1.99
N ASP A 394 -20.63 -12.79 1.56
CA ASP A 394 -20.32 -14.02 2.28
C ASP A 394 -19.55 -13.70 3.59
N GLN A 395 -18.69 -12.68 3.60
CA GLN A 395 -18.06 -12.17 4.83
C GLN A 395 -19.07 -11.58 5.82
N ILE A 396 -20.04 -10.78 5.36
CA ILE A 396 -21.15 -10.30 6.21
C ILE A 396 -21.91 -11.47 6.82
N ALA A 397 -22.27 -12.46 6.01
CA ALA A 397 -23.00 -13.64 6.45
C ALA A 397 -22.18 -14.50 7.42
N LEU A 398 -20.85 -14.59 7.22
CA LEU A 398 -19.93 -15.29 8.10
C LEU A 398 -19.82 -14.59 9.45
N GLY A 399 -19.71 -13.26 9.47
CA GLY A 399 -19.70 -12.45 10.69
C GLY A 399 -20.93 -12.63 11.58
N ALA A 400 -22.09 -12.88 10.97
CA ALA A 400 -23.32 -13.19 11.68
C ALA A 400 -23.37 -14.63 12.27
N LYS A 401 -22.39 -15.49 11.97
CA LYS A 401 -22.42 -16.93 12.30
C LYS A 401 -21.13 -17.47 12.95
N LYS A 402 -19.99 -16.81 12.77
CA LYS A 402 -18.66 -17.25 13.22
C LYS A 402 -18.12 -16.26 14.25
N ALA A 403 -17.81 -16.75 15.45
CA ALA A 403 -17.11 -15.98 16.45
C ALA A 403 -15.68 -15.56 15.98
N PRO A 404 -15.14 -14.42 16.45
CA PRO A 404 -15.86 -13.40 17.20
C PRO A 404 -16.91 -12.67 16.36
N TYR A 405 -18.04 -12.33 16.99
CA TYR A 405 -19.15 -11.60 16.37
C TYR A 405 -18.92 -10.08 16.38
N ALA A 406 -18.04 -9.62 17.26
CA ALA A 406 -17.57 -8.26 17.34
C ALA A 406 -16.28 -8.18 18.15
N TYR A 407 -15.60 -7.06 18.05
CA TYR A 407 -14.53 -6.64 18.96
C TYR A 407 -14.99 -5.44 19.76
N VAL A 408 -14.85 -5.47 21.08
CA VAL A 408 -15.18 -4.36 21.98
C VAL A 408 -13.88 -3.70 22.43
N ILE A 409 -13.78 -2.38 22.25
CA ILE A 409 -12.61 -1.57 22.58
C ILE A 409 -13.07 -0.49 23.56
N PRO A 410 -12.88 -0.69 24.88
CA PRO A 410 -13.17 0.33 25.87
C PRO A 410 -12.38 1.62 25.61
N GLN A 411 -12.98 2.78 25.90
CA GLN A 411 -12.27 4.06 25.82
C GLN A 411 -11.25 4.23 26.95
N GLN A 412 -11.51 3.61 28.10
CA GLN A 412 -10.55 3.54 29.19
C GLN A 412 -9.47 2.52 28.86
N GLN A 413 -8.30 3.03 28.48
CA GLN A 413 -7.13 2.25 28.08
C GLN A 413 -5.92 2.69 28.89
N ARG A 414 -4.85 1.90 28.84
CA ARG A 414 -3.53 2.30 29.37
C ARG A 414 -3.03 3.57 28.67
N ASP A 415 -3.20 3.62 27.35
CA ASP A 415 -3.05 4.82 26.52
C ASP A 415 -4.35 4.99 25.70
N PRO A 416 -5.19 5.99 26.02
CA PRO A 416 -6.42 6.25 25.27
C PRO A 416 -6.19 6.54 23.78
N VAL A 417 -5.04 7.12 23.43
CA VAL A 417 -4.71 7.48 22.04
C VAL A 417 -4.31 6.24 21.24
N ALA A 418 -3.64 5.26 21.84
CA ALA A 418 -3.24 4.03 21.15
C ALA A 418 -4.46 3.25 20.60
N ALA A 419 -5.59 3.25 21.31
CA ALA A 419 -6.82 2.63 20.81
C ALA A 419 -7.40 3.38 19.61
N VAL A 420 -7.32 4.71 19.61
CA VAL A 420 -7.74 5.55 18.49
C VAL A 420 -6.85 5.31 17.28
N GLU A 421 -5.53 5.32 17.47
CA GLU A 421 -4.55 5.03 16.42
C GLU A 421 -4.82 3.70 15.71
N LEU A 422 -5.14 2.66 16.48
CA LEU A 422 -5.52 1.35 15.97
C LEU A 422 -6.81 1.45 15.15
N LEU A 423 -7.86 2.03 15.72
CA LEU A 423 -9.18 2.11 15.09
C LEU A 423 -9.18 2.99 13.83
N ARG A 424 -8.39 4.08 13.81
CA ARG A 424 -8.24 4.97 12.65
C ARG A 424 -7.61 4.27 11.47
N ARG A 425 -6.59 3.43 11.69
CA ARG A 425 -5.96 2.61 10.62
C ARG A 425 -6.95 1.63 10.02
N LEU A 426 -7.72 0.94 10.86
CA LEU A 426 -8.77 0.03 10.40
C LEU A 426 -9.84 0.75 9.60
N ALA A 427 -10.33 1.89 10.10
CA ALA A 427 -11.35 2.70 9.44
C ALA A 427 -10.86 3.28 8.10
N PHE A 428 -9.61 3.73 8.03
CA PHE A 428 -9.00 4.20 6.80
C PHE A 428 -8.93 3.09 5.73
N GLY A 429 -8.72 1.84 6.16
CA GLY A 429 -8.80 0.66 5.30
C GLY A 429 -10.22 0.20 4.93
N GLY A 430 -11.25 0.86 5.46
CA GLY A 430 -12.66 0.61 5.22
C GLY A 430 -13.38 -0.25 6.26
N VAL A 431 -12.73 -0.66 7.35
CA VAL A 431 -13.39 -1.40 8.44
C VAL A 431 -14.27 -0.44 9.24
N ARG A 432 -15.57 -0.72 9.31
CA ARG A 432 -16.54 0.09 10.04
C ARG A 432 -16.38 -0.08 11.55
N VAL A 433 -16.37 1.05 12.24
CA VAL A 433 -16.35 1.15 13.70
C VAL A 433 -17.66 1.80 14.16
N SER A 434 -18.31 1.23 15.17
CA SER A 434 -19.49 1.78 15.82
C SER A 434 -19.18 2.18 17.26
N GLN A 435 -20.01 3.02 17.87
CA GLN A 435 -20.02 3.33 19.29
C GLN A 435 -21.38 3.00 19.89
N ILE A 436 -21.41 2.56 21.15
CA ILE A 436 -22.66 2.37 21.89
C ILE A 436 -23.15 3.70 22.47
N THR A 437 -24.45 4.00 22.32
CA THR A 437 -25.05 5.26 22.79
C THR A 437 -25.51 5.24 24.26
N SER A 438 -25.61 4.06 24.86
CA SER A 438 -25.95 3.86 26.27
C SER A 438 -25.12 2.71 26.84
N ALA A 439 -25.11 2.55 28.17
CA ALA A 439 -24.43 1.41 28.78
C ALA A 439 -25.10 0.10 28.35
N VAL A 440 -24.30 -0.92 28.05
CA VAL A 440 -24.78 -2.27 27.67
C VAL A 440 -23.92 -3.34 28.32
N THR A 441 -24.51 -4.51 28.56
CA THR A 441 -23.77 -5.69 29.03
C THR A 441 -23.52 -6.63 27.86
N ILE A 442 -22.25 -6.99 27.63
CA ILE A 442 -21.85 -7.97 26.63
C ILE A 442 -21.11 -9.09 27.35
N ALA A 443 -21.64 -10.31 27.25
CA ALA A 443 -21.25 -11.44 28.09
C ALA A 443 -21.40 -11.08 29.60
N ASN A 444 -20.30 -10.97 30.33
CA ASN A 444 -20.30 -10.68 31.78
C ASN A 444 -19.81 -9.27 32.13
N ASP A 445 -19.46 -8.46 31.13
CA ASP A 445 -18.90 -7.13 31.33
C ASP A 445 -19.90 -6.05 30.90
N THR A 446 -20.05 -5.01 31.71
CA THR A 446 -20.84 -3.81 31.37
C THR A 446 -19.94 -2.72 30.81
N PHE A 447 -20.28 -2.23 29.63
CA PHE A 447 -19.55 -1.21 28.91
C PHE A 447 -20.35 0.10 28.90
N PRO A 448 -19.73 1.26 29.22
CA PRO A 448 -20.41 2.55 29.20
C PRO A 448 -20.62 3.08 27.79
N ALA A 449 -21.55 4.03 27.65
CA ALA A 449 -21.74 4.81 26.42
C ALA A 449 -20.40 5.39 25.91
N GLY A 450 -20.20 5.39 24.59
CA GLY A 450 -18.97 5.81 23.93
C GLY A 450 -17.96 4.68 23.67
N THR A 451 -18.16 3.48 24.26
CA THR A 451 -17.32 2.30 23.96
C THR A 451 -17.39 1.97 22.47
N TRP A 452 -16.23 1.75 21.85
CA TRP A 452 -16.17 1.37 20.44
C TRP A 452 -16.43 -0.13 20.26
N ILE A 453 -17.14 -0.46 19.19
CA ILE A 453 -17.41 -1.83 18.78
C ILE A 453 -17.07 -1.93 17.28
N VAL A 454 -16.31 -2.96 16.91
CA VAL A 454 -16.10 -3.36 15.52
C VAL A 454 -16.92 -4.62 15.28
N PRO A 455 -18.14 -4.53 14.72
CA PRO A 455 -18.95 -5.70 14.39
C PRO A 455 -18.27 -6.52 13.29
N THR A 456 -18.39 -7.85 13.28
CA THR A 456 -17.81 -8.67 12.22
C THR A 456 -18.79 -9.00 11.09
N ASP A 457 -20.06 -8.58 11.19
CA ASP A 457 -21.07 -8.68 10.12
C ASP A 457 -20.93 -7.54 9.08
N GLN A 458 -19.71 -7.37 8.57
CA GLN A 458 -19.34 -6.38 7.57
C GLN A 458 -18.42 -7.00 6.50
N GLU A 459 -18.39 -6.39 5.32
CA GLU A 459 -17.71 -6.95 4.14
C GLU A 459 -16.19 -7.09 4.30
N PHE A 460 -15.56 -6.26 5.13
CA PHE A 460 -14.10 -6.29 5.38
C PHE A 460 -13.75 -6.87 6.75
N ALA A 461 -14.64 -7.70 7.30
CA ALA A 461 -14.41 -8.35 8.59
C ALA A 461 -13.21 -9.30 8.60
N ALA A 462 -12.82 -9.85 7.44
CA ALA A 462 -11.60 -10.63 7.31
C ALA A 462 -10.37 -9.82 7.73
N MET A 463 -10.22 -8.58 7.27
CA MET A 463 -9.12 -7.70 7.69
C MET A 463 -9.15 -7.44 9.20
N ALA A 464 -10.34 -7.16 9.77
CA ALA A 464 -10.46 -6.96 11.22
C ALA A 464 -10.04 -8.20 12.02
N ARG A 465 -10.45 -9.41 11.60
CA ARG A 465 -10.06 -10.67 12.24
C ARG A 465 -8.57 -10.89 12.16
N GLU A 466 -8.02 -10.73 10.96
CA GLU A 466 -6.61 -11.01 10.70
C GLU A 466 -5.67 -10.15 11.55
N VAL A 467 -6.04 -8.92 11.90
CA VAL A 467 -5.15 -8.02 12.66
C VAL A 467 -5.48 -7.90 14.15
N LEU A 468 -6.72 -8.23 14.55
CA LEU A 468 -7.18 -8.13 15.95
C LEU A 468 -7.07 -9.46 16.71
N ASP A 469 -7.16 -10.60 16.03
CA ASP A 469 -7.03 -11.89 16.68
C ASP A 469 -5.57 -12.22 17.04
N VAL A 470 -5.40 -13.10 18.03
CA VAL A 470 -4.09 -13.63 18.39
C VAL A 470 -3.69 -14.69 17.39
N GLN A 471 -2.58 -14.45 16.68
CA GLN A 471 -2.15 -15.34 15.61
C GLN A 471 -1.56 -16.64 16.13
N LYS A 472 -1.85 -17.72 15.40
CA LYS A 472 -1.35 -19.07 15.69
C LYS A 472 -0.73 -19.65 14.44
N TYR A 473 0.58 -19.49 14.32
CA TYR A 473 1.35 -20.07 13.22
C TYR A 473 1.15 -21.59 13.18
N PRO A 474 0.86 -22.19 12.02
CA PRO A 474 0.69 -23.64 11.92
C PRO A 474 2.02 -24.39 12.15
N ASP A 475 1.95 -25.59 12.76
CA ASP A 475 3.12 -26.46 12.91
C ASP A 475 3.44 -27.17 11.58
N LEU A 476 4.13 -26.47 10.69
CA LEU A 476 4.63 -26.99 9.41
C LEU A 476 5.94 -27.72 9.60
N ARG A 477 6.10 -28.88 8.94
CA ARG A 477 7.22 -29.82 9.12
C ARG A 477 7.68 -30.33 7.76
N GLN A 478 9.00 -30.36 7.54
CA GLN A 478 9.59 -30.79 6.26
C GLN A 478 9.19 -32.22 5.84
N TYR A 479 8.87 -33.06 6.81
CA TYR A 479 8.26 -34.38 6.65
C TYR A 479 7.58 -34.78 7.97
N PRO A 480 6.67 -35.76 7.97
CA PRO A 480 6.02 -36.21 9.21
C PRO A 480 7.03 -36.62 10.29
N GLY A 481 7.00 -35.94 11.45
CA GLY A 481 7.94 -36.15 12.56
C GLY A 481 9.31 -35.44 12.41
N GLY A 482 9.51 -34.68 11.34
CA GLY A 482 10.74 -33.93 11.06
C GLY A 482 10.87 -32.60 11.81
N PRO A 483 11.92 -31.81 11.50
CA PRO A 483 12.09 -30.47 12.04
C PRO A 483 10.98 -29.52 11.54
N PRO A 484 10.61 -28.50 12.35
CA PRO A 484 9.68 -27.47 11.91
C PRO A 484 10.26 -26.65 10.76
N GLU A 485 9.39 -26.22 9.86
CA GLU A 485 9.73 -25.26 8.81
C GLU A 485 9.81 -23.86 9.41
N ARG A 486 10.87 -23.13 9.04
CA ARG A 486 11.02 -21.73 9.46
C ARG A 486 9.98 -20.90 8.70
N PRO A 487 9.22 -20.02 9.38
CA PRO A 487 8.38 -19.05 8.69
C PRO A 487 9.19 -18.26 7.66
N TYR A 488 8.59 -18.01 6.49
CA TYR A 488 9.24 -17.24 5.45
C TYR A 488 9.60 -15.83 5.95
N ASP A 489 8.65 -15.17 6.62
CA ASP A 489 8.77 -13.76 7.00
C ASP A 489 8.28 -13.51 8.44
N ALA A 490 6.97 -13.59 8.70
CA ALA A 490 6.39 -13.33 10.02
C ALA A 490 5.68 -14.55 10.61
N ALA A 491 5.93 -14.84 11.89
CA ALA A 491 5.23 -15.90 12.62
C ALA A 491 3.92 -15.43 13.29
N GLY A 492 3.72 -14.12 13.40
CA GLY A 492 2.51 -13.56 14.01
C GLY A 492 2.53 -12.04 14.10
N TRP A 493 1.33 -11.47 14.12
CA TRP A 493 1.04 -10.05 14.23
C TRP A 493 -0.27 -9.95 15.01
N SER A 494 -0.29 -9.17 16.08
CA SER A 494 -1.52 -8.96 16.84
C SER A 494 -1.49 -7.53 17.31
N LEU A 495 -2.16 -6.66 16.55
CA LEU A 495 -2.12 -5.21 16.75
C LEU A 495 -2.52 -4.83 18.18
N PRO A 496 -3.53 -5.44 18.81
CA PRO A 496 -3.85 -5.14 20.22
C PRO A 496 -2.65 -5.34 21.15
N LEU A 497 -1.85 -6.40 20.94
CA LEU A 497 -0.67 -6.67 21.76
C LEU A 497 0.49 -5.72 21.40
N GLN A 498 0.73 -5.50 20.11
CA GLN A 498 1.80 -4.61 19.63
C GLN A 498 1.59 -3.15 20.06
N MET A 499 0.33 -2.69 20.08
CA MET A 499 -0.05 -1.32 20.43
C MET A 499 -0.44 -1.15 21.91
N GLY A 500 -0.46 -2.23 22.69
CA GLY A 500 -0.85 -2.18 24.10
C GLY A 500 -2.32 -1.81 24.33
N VAL A 501 -3.20 -2.16 23.39
CA VAL A 501 -4.63 -1.85 23.40
C VAL A 501 -5.42 -3.05 23.90
N ARG A 502 -6.28 -2.84 24.91
CA ARG A 502 -7.23 -3.85 25.34
C ARG A 502 -8.37 -3.96 24.31
N VAL A 503 -8.43 -5.10 23.64
CA VAL A 503 -9.52 -5.50 22.75
C VAL A 503 -10.16 -6.78 23.28
N ILE A 504 -11.49 -6.80 23.31
CA ILE A 504 -12.28 -7.93 23.85
C ILE A 504 -13.05 -8.57 22.69
N SER A 505 -12.71 -9.80 22.35
CA SER A 505 -13.39 -10.58 21.32
C SER A 505 -14.71 -11.14 21.85
N VAL A 506 -15.82 -10.89 21.16
CA VAL A 506 -17.15 -11.31 21.58
C VAL A 506 -17.50 -12.67 20.98
N ALA A 507 -17.58 -13.70 21.83
CA ALA A 507 -17.80 -15.08 21.40
C ALA A 507 -19.26 -15.43 21.07
N ALA A 508 -20.23 -14.65 21.52
CA ALA A 508 -21.67 -14.86 21.27
C ALA A 508 -22.25 -13.77 20.35
N PRO A 509 -23.34 -14.06 19.60
CA PRO A 509 -24.01 -13.04 18.78
C PRO A 509 -24.42 -11.81 19.61
N LEU A 510 -24.28 -10.62 19.03
CA LEU A 510 -24.79 -9.39 19.65
C LEU A 510 -26.33 -9.42 19.66
N GLY A 511 -26.92 -9.33 20.86
CA GLY A 511 -28.37 -9.24 21.06
C GLY A 511 -28.97 -7.94 20.53
N GLU A 512 -30.30 -7.91 20.36
CA GLU A 512 -31.02 -6.74 19.83
C GLU A 512 -30.81 -5.48 20.67
N GLU A 513 -30.73 -5.61 22.00
CA GLU A 513 -30.43 -4.49 22.90
C GLU A 513 -29.10 -3.81 22.55
N VAL A 514 -28.03 -4.60 22.42
CA VAL A 514 -26.71 -4.07 22.04
C VAL A 514 -26.77 -3.45 20.65
N ARG A 515 -27.37 -4.14 19.68
CA ARG A 515 -27.48 -3.66 18.30
C ARG A 515 -28.26 -2.34 18.20
N GLY A 516 -29.31 -2.17 19.01
CA GLY A 516 -30.10 -0.94 19.07
C GLY A 516 -29.32 0.28 19.57
N THR A 517 -28.20 0.07 20.26
CA THR A 517 -27.31 1.15 20.73
C THR A 517 -26.15 1.44 19.80
N LEU A 518 -25.89 0.60 18.78
CA LEU A 518 -24.78 0.79 17.86
C LEU A 518 -25.04 1.98 16.93
N LYS A 519 -24.22 3.00 17.07
CA LYS A 519 -24.14 4.13 16.14
C LYS A 519 -22.83 4.05 15.37
N LEU A 520 -22.89 4.00 14.04
CA LEU A 520 -21.70 4.08 13.19
C LEU A 520 -20.91 5.36 13.51
N VAL A 521 -19.59 5.22 13.66
CA VAL A 521 -18.67 6.36 13.77
C VAL A 521 -18.41 6.89 12.37
N GLY A 522 -18.64 8.19 12.17
CA GLY A 522 -18.60 8.80 10.83
C GLY A 522 -19.81 8.43 9.98
N SER A 523 -19.60 8.26 8.68
CA SER A 523 -20.64 7.93 7.70
C SER A 523 -20.21 6.75 6.83
N MET A 524 -21.20 6.07 6.22
CA MET A 524 -20.91 5.10 5.17
C MET A 524 -20.18 5.77 4.00
N PRO A 525 -19.30 5.04 3.28
CA PRO A 525 -18.63 5.58 2.10
C PRO A 525 -19.62 6.09 1.05
N GLU A 526 -19.46 7.32 0.58
CA GLU A 526 -20.33 7.88 -0.46
C GLU A 526 -20.03 7.26 -1.83
N MET A 527 -20.98 6.52 -2.43
CA MET A 527 -20.74 5.84 -3.73
C MET A 527 -20.44 6.81 -4.89
N LYS A 528 -20.93 8.06 -4.83
CA LYS A 528 -20.79 9.09 -5.86
C LYS A 528 -19.77 10.17 -5.51
N VAL A 529 -18.67 9.81 -4.85
CA VAL A 529 -17.57 10.76 -4.57
C VAL A 529 -16.80 11.07 -5.85
N ARG A 530 -16.32 12.31 -6.01
CA ARG A 530 -15.27 12.63 -6.99
C ARG A 530 -13.92 12.17 -6.43
N PRO A 531 -13.05 11.53 -7.22
CA PRO A 531 -11.78 11.05 -6.71
C PRO A 531 -10.86 12.25 -6.48
N THR A 532 -10.00 12.15 -5.48
CA THR A 532 -9.07 13.19 -5.07
C THR A 532 -7.70 12.60 -4.85
N ALA A 533 -6.65 13.38 -5.08
CA ALA A 533 -5.32 13.01 -4.63
C ALA A 533 -5.28 13.04 -3.09
N TYR A 534 -4.48 12.17 -2.50
CA TYR A 534 -4.15 12.22 -1.09
C TYR A 534 -3.18 13.39 -0.84
N GLU A 535 -3.63 14.35 -0.05
CA GLU A 535 -2.84 15.52 0.34
C GLU A 535 -2.35 15.35 1.78
N PRO A 536 -1.04 15.17 2.03
CA PRO A 536 -0.55 14.99 3.39
C PRO A 536 -0.64 16.26 4.24
N ALA A 537 -0.68 17.46 3.63
CA ALA A 537 -0.81 18.77 4.31
C ALA A 537 0.10 18.94 5.55
N ILE A 538 1.41 18.68 5.38
CA ILE A 538 2.39 18.56 6.48
C ILE A 538 2.49 19.83 7.35
N ASP A 539 2.21 21.01 6.79
CA ASP A 539 2.31 22.30 7.50
C ASP A 539 1.20 22.56 8.53
N ASN A 540 0.12 21.77 8.51
CA ASN A 540 -0.98 21.89 9.48
C ASN A 540 -1.47 20.51 9.92
N ASP A 541 -1.12 20.13 11.15
CA ASP A 541 -1.49 18.86 11.73
C ASP A 541 -2.95 18.88 12.23
N ALA A 542 -3.81 18.11 11.56
CA ALA A 542 -5.23 18.02 11.84
C ALA A 542 -5.53 17.21 13.12
N ALA A 543 -4.59 16.36 13.56
CA ALA A 543 -4.74 15.54 14.74
C ALA A 543 -3.41 15.42 15.51
N PRO A 544 -2.99 16.48 16.23
CA PRO A 544 -1.70 16.51 16.92
C PRO A 544 -1.46 15.42 17.98
N PHE A 545 -2.52 14.69 18.34
CA PHE A 545 -2.44 13.54 19.23
C PHE A 545 -1.95 12.26 18.54
N ASP A 546 -2.03 12.11 17.22
CA ASP A 546 -1.69 10.86 16.54
C ASP A 546 -0.30 10.90 15.84
N SER A 547 0.15 9.73 15.40
CA SER A 547 1.44 9.46 14.78
C SER A 547 1.48 9.75 13.28
N ALA A 548 0.37 10.14 12.67
CA ALA A 548 0.31 10.45 11.24
C ALA A 548 0.26 11.98 11.06
N PRO A 549 1.37 12.63 10.67
CA PRO A 549 1.40 14.08 10.59
C PRO A 549 0.45 14.65 9.53
N GLY A 550 0.11 15.93 9.68
CA GLY A 550 -0.67 16.69 8.70
C GLY A 550 -2.13 16.26 8.66
N LEU A 551 -2.65 16.00 7.46
CA LEU A 551 -4.00 15.47 7.27
C LEU A 551 -4.12 14.00 7.67
N GLY A 552 -3.05 13.20 7.53
CA GLY A 552 -3.02 11.79 7.93
C GLY A 552 -4.32 11.03 7.65
N PHE A 553 -4.85 10.41 8.71
CA PHE A 553 -6.12 9.69 8.70
C PHE A 553 -7.37 10.59 8.71
N ASN A 554 -7.24 11.93 8.80
CA ASN A 554 -8.38 12.85 8.72
C ASN A 554 -8.89 13.04 7.28
N SER A 555 -8.14 12.56 6.28
CA SER A 555 -8.59 12.56 4.88
C SER A 555 -9.73 11.54 4.60
N ASP A 556 -9.95 10.58 5.50
CA ASP A 556 -11.12 9.69 5.48
C ASP A 556 -12.15 10.10 6.55
N PRO A 557 -13.44 10.31 6.19
CA PRO A 557 -14.46 10.73 7.15
C PRO A 557 -14.73 9.75 8.30
N GLY A 558 -14.60 8.43 8.06
CA GLY A 558 -14.79 7.41 9.08
C GLY A 558 -13.66 7.43 10.10
N ALA A 559 -12.42 7.44 9.62
CA ALA A 559 -11.23 7.54 10.45
C ALA A 559 -11.12 8.90 11.17
N ALA A 560 -11.50 10.01 10.53
CA ALA A 560 -11.52 11.35 11.13
C ALA A 560 -12.48 11.46 12.32
N ALA A 561 -13.58 10.71 12.29
CA ALA A 561 -14.59 10.74 13.35
C ALA A 561 -14.20 9.94 14.60
N ILE A 562 -13.14 9.11 14.54
CA ILE A 562 -12.62 8.36 15.67
C ILE A 562 -11.64 9.26 16.42
N VAL A 563 -12.13 9.88 17.50
CA VAL A 563 -11.36 10.81 18.33
C VAL A 563 -11.14 10.25 19.74
N PRO A 564 -10.02 10.57 20.40
CA PRO A 564 -9.77 10.11 21.77
C PRO A 564 -10.73 10.78 22.75
N PRO A 565 -10.95 10.18 23.94
CA PRO A 565 -11.56 10.89 25.06
C PRO A 565 -10.82 12.22 25.28
N PRO A 566 -11.54 13.31 25.62
CA PRO A 566 -10.90 14.60 25.85
C PRO A 566 -9.77 14.50 26.86
N GLY A 567 -8.66 15.19 26.58
CA GLY A 567 -7.59 15.35 27.55
C GLY A 567 -8.12 15.93 28.85
N ARG A 568 -7.70 15.37 29.99
CA ARG A 568 -8.23 15.74 31.30
C ARG A 568 -7.10 16.05 32.27
N ILE A 569 -7.30 17.10 33.05
CA ILE A 569 -6.47 17.42 34.22
C ILE A 569 -7.30 17.18 35.48
N THR A 570 -6.77 16.40 36.42
CA THR A 570 -7.28 16.30 37.79
C THR A 570 -6.37 17.06 38.76
N GLY A 571 -6.81 17.31 39.99
CA GLY A 571 -5.98 18.00 40.99
C GLY A 571 -5.81 19.51 40.73
N SER A 572 -4.85 20.12 41.43
CA SER A 572 -4.56 21.56 41.35
C SER A 572 -3.10 21.84 41.71
N GLY A 573 -2.56 22.97 41.23
CA GLY A 573 -1.18 23.39 41.47
C GLY A 573 -0.38 23.58 40.17
N PRO A 574 0.88 24.06 40.28
CA PRO A 574 1.64 24.52 39.13
C PRO A 574 2.40 23.40 38.40
N ILE A 575 2.44 22.17 38.94
CA ILE A 575 3.21 21.06 38.39
C ILE A 575 2.26 20.06 37.71
N LEU A 576 2.51 19.76 36.44
CA LEU A 576 1.76 18.78 35.66
C LEU A 576 2.44 17.40 35.73
N LEU A 577 1.75 16.40 36.23
CA LEU A 577 2.18 15.00 36.29
C LEU A 577 1.59 14.19 35.14
N LEU A 578 2.46 13.50 34.41
CA LEU A 578 2.14 12.63 33.28
C LEU A 578 2.55 11.19 33.57
N ASP A 579 1.74 10.24 33.08
CA ASP A 579 2.04 8.82 33.14
C ASP A 579 2.88 8.41 31.89
N PRO A 580 4.07 7.79 32.05
CA PRO A 580 4.86 7.29 30.93
C PRO A 580 4.17 6.21 30.10
N ALA A 581 3.08 5.62 30.60
CA ALA A 581 2.25 4.69 29.85
C ALA A 581 1.52 5.33 28.66
N GLN A 582 1.36 6.65 28.64
CA GLN A 582 0.78 7.39 27.52
C GLN A 582 1.91 7.83 26.59
N ASN A 583 1.92 7.35 25.34
CA ASN A 583 2.99 7.64 24.39
C ASN A 583 3.14 9.15 24.13
N ASN A 584 2.02 9.89 24.17
CA ASN A 584 2.04 11.34 24.01
C ASN A 584 2.70 12.12 25.17
N ALA A 585 3.00 11.47 26.29
CA ALA A 585 3.80 12.08 27.36
C ALA A 585 5.19 12.50 26.84
N PHE A 586 5.78 11.72 25.92
CA PHE A 586 7.06 12.07 25.28
C PHE A 586 6.95 13.34 24.41
N ARG A 587 5.85 13.50 23.66
CA ARG A 587 5.56 14.72 22.91
C ARG A 587 5.39 15.92 23.85
N ALA A 588 4.67 15.75 24.95
CA ALA A 588 4.48 16.80 25.95
C ALA A 588 5.81 17.25 26.58
N MET A 589 6.68 16.30 26.93
CA MET A 589 8.03 16.60 27.43
C MET A 589 8.86 17.37 26.39
N ASN A 590 8.84 16.96 25.13
CA ASN A 590 9.56 17.66 24.06
C ASN A 590 9.00 19.07 23.78
N ARG A 591 7.68 19.28 23.89
CA ARG A 591 7.08 20.62 23.83
C ARG A 591 7.47 21.48 25.04
N ALA A 592 7.50 20.91 26.25
CA ALA A 592 7.93 21.62 27.45
C ALA A 592 9.41 22.04 27.38
N TRP A 593 10.32 21.17 26.93
CA TRP A 593 11.73 21.53 26.76
C TRP A 593 11.98 22.64 25.74
N ARG A 594 11.11 22.82 24.73
CA ARG A 594 11.19 23.97 23.81
C ARG A 594 10.92 25.30 24.52
N GLN A 595 10.20 25.29 25.64
CA GLN A 595 9.95 26.44 26.50
C GLN A 595 10.91 26.51 27.70
N TYR A 596 12.03 25.77 27.68
CA TYR A 596 13.00 25.74 28.79
C TYR A 596 13.54 27.14 29.14
N GLN A 597 13.83 27.97 28.13
CA GLN A 597 14.28 29.36 28.33
C GLN A 597 13.20 30.25 28.98
N GLN A 598 11.94 29.81 28.99
CA GLN A 598 10.81 30.46 29.65
C GLN A 598 10.56 29.88 31.06
N GLY A 599 11.46 29.02 31.57
CA GLY A 599 11.41 28.46 32.92
C GLY A 599 10.83 27.04 33.01
N ALA A 600 10.43 26.43 31.89
CA ALA A 600 9.89 25.07 31.89
C ALA A 600 10.95 24.01 32.26
N THR A 601 10.61 23.07 33.14
CA THR A 601 11.49 21.96 33.54
C THR A 601 10.76 20.63 33.51
N VAL A 602 11.50 19.55 33.26
CA VAL A 602 10.96 18.18 33.28
C VAL A 602 11.76 17.35 34.29
N GLN A 603 11.06 16.66 35.18
CA GLN A 603 11.65 15.78 36.19
C GLN A 603 11.00 14.40 36.13
N MET A 604 11.78 13.36 36.42
CA MET A 604 11.24 12.05 36.77
C MET A 604 11.02 12.03 38.28
N VAL A 605 9.79 11.77 38.71
CA VAL A 605 9.41 11.68 40.12
C VAL A 605 8.72 10.34 40.34
N GLY A 606 9.40 9.42 41.03
CA GLY A 606 8.98 8.02 41.06
C GLY A 606 8.91 7.45 39.64
N ALA A 607 7.75 6.91 39.26
CA ALA A 607 7.48 6.38 37.93
C ALA A 607 6.73 7.35 37.00
N ARG A 608 6.68 8.66 37.31
CA ARG A 608 5.96 9.67 36.53
C ARG A 608 6.86 10.79 36.04
N TYR A 609 6.42 11.50 35.01
CA TYR A 609 7.06 12.73 34.55
C TYR A 609 6.36 13.94 35.15
N ALA A 610 7.12 14.84 35.75
CA ALA A 610 6.64 16.10 36.31
C ALA A 610 7.14 17.27 35.46
N ILE A 611 6.23 18.08 34.94
CA ILE A 611 6.52 19.29 34.17
C ILE A 611 6.15 20.50 35.02
N ALA A 612 7.12 21.36 35.30
CA ALA A 612 6.93 22.61 36.05
C ALA A 612 7.35 23.82 35.21
N GLY A 613 6.90 25.02 35.60
CA GLY A 613 7.28 26.27 34.92
C GLY A 613 6.48 26.61 33.66
N LEU A 614 5.49 25.80 33.30
CA LEU A 614 4.50 26.13 32.26
C LEU A 614 3.33 26.92 32.85
N THR A 615 2.80 27.89 32.10
CA THR A 615 1.56 28.57 32.44
C THR A 615 0.37 27.60 32.46
N GLU A 616 -0.69 27.95 33.18
CA GLU A 616 -1.89 27.12 33.22
C GLU A 616 -2.47 26.86 31.83
N ASN A 617 -2.52 27.90 30.99
CA ASN A 617 -2.98 27.79 29.60
C ASN A 617 -2.09 26.85 28.77
N ALA A 618 -0.78 26.92 28.92
CA ALA A 618 0.13 26.01 28.21
C ALA A 618 -0.04 24.55 28.67
N GLN A 619 -0.28 24.32 29.97
CA GLN A 619 -0.60 22.96 30.45
C GLN A 619 -1.94 22.46 29.91
N ASN A 620 -2.97 23.32 29.88
CA ASN A 620 -4.27 22.98 29.30
C ASN A 620 -4.16 22.66 27.80
N ASP A 621 -3.39 23.45 27.05
CA ASP A 621 -3.15 23.24 25.62
C ASP A 621 -2.42 21.91 25.36
N LEU A 622 -1.36 21.60 26.12
CA LEU A 622 -0.66 20.31 26.02
C LEU A 622 -1.61 19.14 26.24
N VAL A 623 -2.39 19.21 27.32
CA VAL A 623 -3.28 18.12 27.70
C VAL A 623 -4.42 17.95 26.69
N THR A 624 -5.00 19.04 26.22
CA THR A 624 -6.11 19.01 25.26
C THR A 624 -5.64 18.56 23.87
N SER A 625 -4.56 19.15 23.35
CA SER A 625 -4.09 18.87 21.97
C SER A 625 -3.48 17.48 21.81
N LEU A 626 -2.90 16.92 22.88
CA LEU A 626 -2.30 15.58 22.88
C LEU A 626 -3.21 14.50 23.50
N ALA A 627 -4.43 14.88 23.88
CA ALA A 627 -5.43 14.01 24.54
C ALA A 627 -4.90 13.26 25.79
N LEU A 628 -4.10 13.94 26.60
CA LEU A 628 -3.46 13.34 27.78
C LEU A 628 -4.40 13.25 28.98
N GLN A 629 -4.21 12.23 29.80
CA GLN A 629 -4.77 12.13 31.15
C GLN A 629 -3.67 12.53 32.14
N ALA A 630 -3.83 13.70 32.75
CA ALA A 630 -2.80 14.34 33.57
C ALA A 630 -3.35 14.74 34.94
N GLU A 631 -2.44 15.05 35.86
CA GLU A 631 -2.76 15.53 37.21
C GLU A 631 -1.94 16.78 37.52
N ARG A 632 -2.54 17.77 38.18
CA ARG A 632 -1.83 18.91 38.75
C ARG A 632 -1.60 18.70 40.24
N THR A 633 -0.39 19.06 40.68
CA THR A 633 -0.04 19.08 42.11
C THR A 633 0.68 20.37 42.50
N ALA A 634 0.50 20.78 43.76
CA ALA A 634 1.21 21.89 44.39
C ALA A 634 2.70 21.57 44.60
N SER A 635 3.00 20.31 44.89
CA SER A 635 4.36 19.83 45.16
C SER A 635 4.47 18.36 44.81
N VAL A 636 5.63 17.94 44.33
CA VAL A 636 5.96 16.52 44.16
C VAL A 636 6.58 16.00 45.45
N SER A 637 5.84 15.17 46.20
CA SER A 637 6.36 14.55 47.42
C SER A 637 7.14 13.28 47.08
N VAL A 638 8.35 13.22 47.61
CA VAL A 638 9.33 12.14 47.40
C VAL A 638 9.05 11.04 48.42
N ALA A 639 7.86 10.43 48.37
CA ALA A 639 7.42 9.52 49.45
C ALA A 639 8.23 8.21 49.54
N SER A 640 9.02 7.85 48.51
CA SER A 640 9.95 6.70 48.56
C SER A 640 10.95 6.57 47.39
N GLY A 641 11.15 7.58 46.52
CA GLY A 641 12.04 7.44 45.35
C GLY A 641 12.66 8.74 44.89
N SER A 642 13.88 8.71 44.33
CA SER A 642 14.62 9.89 43.90
C SER A 642 13.86 10.75 42.87
N SER A 643 13.93 12.08 43.01
CA SER A 643 13.60 13.01 41.92
C SER A 643 14.85 13.24 41.07
N ARG A 644 14.71 13.15 39.75
CA ARG A 644 15.80 13.40 38.81
C ARG A 644 15.34 14.39 37.75
N THR A 645 16.00 15.55 37.67
CA THR A 645 15.79 16.47 36.54
C THR A 645 16.26 15.82 35.24
N LEU A 646 15.39 15.83 34.23
CA LEU A 646 15.67 15.31 32.90
C LEU A 646 16.05 16.47 31.97
N LYS A 647 17.25 16.39 31.40
CA LYS A 647 17.68 17.28 30.31
C LYS A 647 17.18 16.72 28.98
N LYS A 648 16.84 17.59 28.03
CA LYS A 648 16.55 17.17 26.66
C LYS A 648 17.75 16.38 26.11
N PRO A 649 17.59 15.12 25.69
CA PRO A 649 18.70 14.34 25.16
C PRO A 649 19.18 14.93 23.83
N ARG A 650 20.50 14.89 23.62
CA ARG A 650 21.11 15.06 22.29
C ARG A 650 21.27 13.66 21.71
N ILE A 651 20.54 13.36 20.65
CA ILE A 651 20.49 12.01 20.09
C ILE A 651 21.27 12.03 18.77
N GLY A 652 22.33 11.24 18.73
CA GLY A 652 23.05 10.91 17.50
C GLY A 652 22.59 9.55 17.00
N LEU A 653 22.20 9.46 15.74
CA LEU A 653 21.84 8.21 15.07
C LEU A 653 22.96 7.87 14.10
N PHE A 654 23.67 6.77 14.36
CA PHE A 654 24.77 6.33 13.51
C PHE A 654 24.25 5.76 12.19
N GLU A 655 24.69 6.35 11.08
CA GLU A 655 24.40 5.91 9.72
C GLU A 655 25.69 5.31 9.13
N PRO A 656 25.77 3.97 8.99
CA PRO A 656 26.92 3.35 8.36
C PRO A 656 26.94 3.62 6.85
N TRP A 657 28.05 3.27 6.19
CA TRP A 657 28.16 3.33 4.71
C TRP A 657 27.17 2.40 3.98
N SER A 658 26.58 1.46 4.71
CA SER A 658 25.50 0.60 4.24
C SER A 658 24.14 1.10 4.75
N THR A 659 23.08 0.86 3.98
CA THR A 659 21.71 1.14 4.42
C THR A 659 21.35 0.38 5.70
N SER A 660 20.59 1.02 6.60
CA SER A 660 20.08 0.38 7.82
C SER A 660 18.61 0.73 8.01
N MET A 661 17.74 -0.28 7.85
CA MET A 661 16.30 -0.13 8.12
C MET A 661 16.03 0.11 9.60
N ASP A 662 16.79 -0.54 10.50
CA ASP A 662 16.70 -0.30 11.95
C ASP A 662 16.96 1.16 12.32
N ALA A 663 17.96 1.80 11.71
CA ALA A 663 18.23 3.22 11.90
C ALA A 663 17.05 4.06 11.40
N GLY A 664 16.50 3.74 10.24
CA GLY A 664 15.34 4.43 9.69
C GLY A 664 14.07 4.30 10.54
N TRP A 665 13.73 3.10 11.02
CA TRP A 665 12.62 2.88 11.97
C TRP A 665 12.83 3.62 13.31
N THR A 666 14.07 3.62 13.79
CA THR A 666 14.44 4.37 15.01
C THR A 666 14.26 5.87 14.79
N ARG A 667 14.70 6.39 13.65
CA ARG A 667 14.50 7.79 13.27
C ARG A 667 13.01 8.14 13.22
N TRP A 668 12.22 7.34 12.49
CA TRP A 668 10.78 7.54 12.38
C TRP A 668 10.14 7.66 13.76
N THR A 669 10.42 6.69 14.64
CA THR A 669 9.91 6.69 16.01
C THR A 669 10.29 7.96 16.77
N LEU A 670 11.57 8.36 16.74
CA LEU A 670 12.04 9.55 17.44
C LEU A 670 11.36 10.82 16.94
N GLU A 671 11.26 10.99 15.62
CA GLU A 671 10.65 12.16 14.99
C GLU A 671 9.14 12.21 15.28
N GLN A 672 8.43 11.07 15.24
CA GLN A 672 7.01 11.00 15.61
C GLN A 672 6.75 11.43 17.07
N TYR A 673 7.72 11.30 17.97
CA TYR A 673 7.57 11.73 19.37
C TYR A 673 8.27 13.08 19.68
N GLY A 674 8.62 13.84 18.63
CA GLY A 674 9.12 15.21 18.74
C GLY A 674 10.59 15.31 19.16
N PHE A 675 11.35 14.23 19.05
CA PHE A 675 12.80 14.28 19.12
C PHE A 675 13.38 14.73 17.78
N SER A 676 14.65 15.16 17.81
CA SER A 676 15.36 15.64 16.61
C SER A 676 16.72 14.96 16.56
N PRO A 677 16.78 13.67 16.17
CA PRO A 677 18.04 12.96 16.04
C PRO A 677 18.89 13.58 14.94
N VAL A 678 20.20 13.71 15.18
CA VAL A 678 21.16 14.08 14.15
C VAL A 678 21.84 12.82 13.61
N SER A 679 21.95 12.70 12.30
CA SER A 679 22.77 11.66 11.68
C SER A 679 24.23 11.84 12.08
N ILE A 680 24.91 10.75 12.40
CA ILE A 680 26.35 10.70 12.59
C ILE A 680 26.89 9.64 11.64
N ARG A 681 27.93 9.98 10.88
CA ARG A 681 28.53 9.12 9.87
C ARG A 681 29.99 8.82 10.17
N PRO A 682 30.60 7.82 9.52
CA PRO A 682 32.01 7.51 9.71
C PRO A 682 32.95 8.70 9.47
N GLU A 683 32.61 9.63 8.57
CA GLU A 683 33.37 10.86 8.30
C GLU A 683 33.27 11.94 9.40
N ASP A 684 32.35 11.81 10.35
CA ASP A 684 32.22 12.73 11.49
C ASP A 684 33.20 12.42 12.64
N PHE A 685 33.97 11.33 12.51
CA PHE A 685 35.00 10.86 13.43
C PHE A 685 36.38 10.86 12.74
#